data_AF-A0A0V1MFP1-F1
#
_entry.id   AF-A0A0V1MFP1-F1
#
_cell.length_a   1.000
_cell.length_b   1.000
_cell.length_c   1.000
_cell.angle_alpha   90.00
_cell.angle_beta   90.00
_cell.angle_gamma   90.00
#
_symmetry.space_group_name_H-M   'P 1'
#
loop_
_entity.id
_entity.type
_entity.pdbx_description
1 polymer ?
#
loop_
_entity_poly.entity_id
_entity_poly.type
_entity_poly.pdbx_seq_one_letter_code
_entity_poly.pdbx_strand_id
1 'polypeptide(L)'
;MEIVEKALEHKTPGKANRKIILAGSAASWGIAAAIFGNSREHSFAKVLEHIIRTYMNIEFFAHDNKSSAVLHLDLMLQILKRELYIPCKDFQQQNRDAPGQANGKIITAGAAGNWQDGAAAITADRGHSFAKALEHVVGNDATIKFLAYNNVPPRVPKVKTKSNSKGVIILSTNADAAAWIVHTVPGFPIPKTAYTWPAAETAKGHLLLCLTISETQINAIAASLLLVQPLVHYNDIPETETAAMPYFNKLKEGRTPTLPPFTSKKSIRTESAATPVAVQIYSKSESSKYEIYKKVIVKALKKTIKVWSRSDNKLKGDCRVLQRNIRLIKSPAAINGHNTNLEADDTNWAVSDPGNIFCHVDKPYFKNQTREPAMAICIENNDIFARFNEIAAQVENCPKSIVYKAPGQASGKIITAGAAGNWQDGAAAITAANGHSFAKALEHVVGTHAQIKFLAYNNVPPRVPKVKTKSNSKGVIILSTNADAAAWIVHTVPGFPIPKTAYTWPAAETAKGHLLLCLTISETQINAIASLLFVQPMIHYNDIPETETAAMPYFGKLIKGEIPTLPPFTSRGSIHTENAGGPVTVHIYSKSETSKYEIYKKIIVRALKKTIKVWSRRDNKLKGDCRVSQRHIRLITSPASVSGHNTNLELDETSWAVSDPGNIFCHIDKPYFKEQAKEPSLGVCIENNDIFARFDAIAAQLDNCP
;
A
#
# COMPACT_ATOMS: atom_id res chain seq x y z
N MET A 1 -31.10 11.23 -6.45
CA MET A 1 -32.54 11.51 -6.25
C MET A 1 -33.13 11.62 -7.64
N GLU A 2 -33.98 10.68 -8.01
CA GLU A 2 -34.61 10.56 -9.34
C GLU A 2 -35.50 11.77 -9.62
N ILE A 3 -35.36 12.36 -10.81
CA ILE A 3 -36.17 13.49 -11.28
C ILE A 3 -37.46 12.90 -11.88
N VAL A 4 -38.59 13.10 -11.22
CA VAL A 4 -39.92 12.90 -11.83
C VAL A 4 -40.40 14.27 -12.31
N GLU A 5 -40.55 14.41 -13.63
CA GLU A 5 -41.23 15.53 -14.27
C GLU A 5 -42.69 15.61 -13.81
N LYS A 6 -43.10 16.76 -13.27
CA LYS A 6 -44.51 17.18 -13.26
C LYS A 6 -44.60 18.64 -13.67
N ALA A 7 -45.19 18.87 -14.84
CA ALA A 7 -45.65 20.18 -15.27
C ALA A 7 -46.89 20.56 -14.45
N LEU A 8 -46.89 21.76 -13.86
CA LEU A 8 -48.08 22.39 -13.28
C LEU A 8 -48.51 23.52 -14.22
N GLU A 9 -49.64 23.34 -14.91
CA GLU A 9 -50.35 24.42 -15.60
C GLU A 9 -51.22 25.17 -14.59
N HIS A 10 -51.03 26.48 -14.47
CA HIS A 10 -51.97 27.38 -13.80
C HIS A 10 -52.56 28.35 -14.84
N LYS A 11 -53.86 28.21 -15.10
CA LYS A 11 -54.65 29.15 -15.89
C LYS A 11 -55.22 30.23 -14.96
N THR A 12 -54.81 31.48 -15.17
CA THR A 12 -55.65 32.64 -14.90
C THR A 12 -55.37 33.75 -15.92
N PRO A 13 -56.41 34.49 -16.38
CA PRO A 13 -56.35 35.31 -17.58
C PRO A 13 -55.98 36.76 -17.29
N GLY A 14 -55.14 37.34 -18.15
CA GLY A 14 -54.95 38.80 -18.23
C GLY A 14 -53.65 39.34 -17.66
N LYS A 15 -52.53 39.09 -18.36
CA LYS A 15 -51.44 40.05 -18.66
C LYS A 15 -50.34 39.33 -19.45
N ALA A 16 -49.66 40.08 -20.32
CA ALA A 16 -48.86 39.62 -21.45
C ALA A 16 -47.89 38.46 -21.19
N ASN A 17 -47.81 37.56 -22.17
CA ASN A 17 -46.78 36.53 -22.31
C ASN A 17 -45.37 37.13 -22.17
N ARG A 18 -44.69 36.85 -21.06
CA ARG A 18 -43.23 36.78 -21.03
C ARG A 18 -42.84 35.33 -20.85
N LYS A 19 -42.48 34.66 -21.95
CA LYS A 19 -41.67 33.44 -21.90
C LYS A 19 -40.35 33.81 -21.23
N ILE A 20 -40.13 33.35 -20.01
CA ILE A 20 -38.77 33.24 -19.46
C ILE A 20 -38.33 31.80 -19.73
N ILE A 21 -37.49 31.65 -20.74
CA ILE A 21 -36.79 30.39 -21.03
C ILE A 21 -35.65 30.30 -20.02
N LEU A 22 -35.76 29.44 -19.01
CA LEU A 22 -34.60 29.00 -18.24
C LEU A 22 -33.86 27.97 -19.08
N ALA A 23 -32.92 28.44 -19.90
CA ALA A 23 -32.05 27.59 -20.68
C ALA A 23 -30.98 26.97 -19.77
N GLY A 24 -31.05 25.64 -19.59
CA GLY A 24 -29.97 24.86 -18.99
C GLY A 24 -28.79 24.75 -19.95
N SER A 25 -27.75 25.55 -19.72
CA SER A 25 -26.34 25.22 -20.05
C SER A 25 -25.40 26.32 -19.52
N ALA A 26 -24.13 25.97 -19.28
CA ALA A 26 -23.11 26.82 -18.68
C ALA A 26 -22.72 28.09 -19.48
N ALA A 27 -23.23 28.29 -20.70
CA ALA A 27 -22.89 29.43 -21.56
C ALA A 27 -23.61 30.75 -21.17
N SER A 28 -24.65 30.69 -20.34
CA SER A 28 -25.45 31.87 -19.95
C SER A 28 -24.89 32.68 -18.76
N TRP A 29 -23.84 32.18 -18.09
CA TRP A 29 -23.17 32.91 -16.99
C TRP A 29 -22.28 34.06 -17.49
N GLY A 30 -21.88 34.06 -18.77
CA GLY A 30 -21.09 35.13 -19.37
C GLY A 30 -21.84 36.45 -19.56
N ILE A 31 -23.18 36.41 -19.65
CA ILE A 31 -24.01 37.59 -19.94
C ILE A 31 -24.36 38.36 -18.64
N ALA A 32 -24.44 37.69 -17.49
CA ALA A 32 -24.68 38.36 -16.21
C ALA A 32 -23.49 39.23 -15.75
N ALA A 33 -22.26 38.89 -16.18
CA ALA A 33 -21.06 39.67 -15.91
C ALA A 33 -21.00 41.00 -16.71
N ALA A 34 -21.76 41.14 -17.80
CA ALA A 34 -21.75 42.32 -18.65
C ALA A 34 -22.71 43.44 -18.17
N ILE A 35 -23.66 43.14 -17.29
CA ILE A 35 -24.66 44.11 -16.79
C ILE A 35 -24.17 44.85 -15.53
N PHE A 36 -23.24 44.27 -14.76
CA PHE A 36 -22.69 44.88 -13.55
C PHE A 36 -21.20 45.17 -13.72
N GLY A 37 -20.91 46.18 -14.54
CA GLY A 37 -19.58 46.76 -14.64
C GLY A 37 -19.14 47.40 -13.33
N ASN A 38 -17.91 47.11 -12.91
CA ASN A 38 -17.07 47.87 -11.98
C ASN A 38 -17.79 48.59 -10.82
N SER A 39 -18.16 47.88 -9.75
CA SER A 39 -17.88 48.27 -8.36
C SER A 39 -18.60 47.39 -7.31
N ARG A 40 -17.81 46.97 -6.31
CA ARG A 40 -18.19 46.48 -4.97
C ARG A 40 -18.89 45.11 -4.88
N GLU A 41 -18.10 44.11 -4.46
CA GLU A 41 -18.53 42.78 -3.98
C GLU A 41 -19.63 42.83 -2.89
N HIS A 42 -19.74 43.94 -2.17
CA HIS A 42 -20.80 44.19 -1.19
C HIS A 42 -22.23 44.24 -1.78
N SER A 43 -22.37 44.58 -3.06
CA SER A 43 -23.66 44.73 -3.73
C SER A 43 -24.23 43.38 -4.17
N PHE A 44 -23.37 42.45 -4.60
CA PHE A 44 -23.78 41.14 -5.10
C PHE A 44 -24.31 40.23 -3.99
N ALA A 45 -23.67 40.24 -2.81
CA ALA A 45 -24.13 39.49 -1.63
C ALA A 45 -25.51 39.98 -1.14
N LYS A 46 -25.76 41.29 -1.16
CA LYS A 46 -27.06 41.88 -0.78
C LYS A 46 -28.15 41.57 -1.80
N VAL A 47 -27.80 41.56 -3.09
CA VAL A 47 -28.73 41.18 -4.16
C VAL A 47 -29.07 39.69 -4.10
N LEU A 48 -28.11 38.82 -3.83
CA LEU A 48 -28.35 37.38 -3.65
C LEU A 48 -29.20 37.09 -2.39
N GLU A 49 -28.95 37.80 -1.29
CA GLU A 49 -29.76 37.72 -0.07
C GLU A 49 -31.21 38.19 -0.33
N HIS A 50 -31.40 39.26 -1.10
CA HIS A 50 -32.73 39.73 -1.50
C HIS A 50 -33.43 38.74 -2.44
N ILE A 51 -32.74 38.19 -3.44
CA ILE A 51 -33.31 37.22 -4.38
C ILE A 51 -33.76 35.94 -3.67
N ILE A 52 -32.95 35.42 -2.74
CA ILE A 52 -33.30 34.23 -1.95
C ILE A 52 -34.52 34.49 -1.06
N ARG A 53 -34.60 35.67 -0.43
CA ARG A 53 -35.75 36.06 0.42
C ARG A 53 -37.02 36.36 -0.37
N THR A 54 -36.90 36.86 -1.60
CA THR A 54 -38.04 37.38 -2.37
C THR A 54 -38.59 36.38 -3.40
N TYR A 55 -37.78 35.44 -3.91
CA TYR A 55 -38.17 34.60 -5.05
C TYR A 55 -38.26 33.08 -4.77
N MET A 56 -37.75 32.57 -3.64
CA MET A 56 -37.88 31.15 -3.28
C MET A 56 -39.17 30.87 -2.47
N ASN A 57 -40.35 31.19 -3.00
CA ASN A 57 -41.65 30.82 -2.41
C ASN A 57 -41.71 29.30 -2.12
N ILE A 58 -41.33 28.89 -0.91
CA ILE A 58 -41.62 27.57 -0.36
C ILE A 58 -43.01 27.68 0.25
N GLU A 59 -44.00 27.06 -0.38
CA GLU A 59 -45.37 27.00 0.13
C GLU A 59 -45.38 26.41 1.54
N PHE A 60 -45.81 27.23 2.51
CA PHE A 60 -46.08 26.80 3.88
C PHE A 60 -47.34 25.94 3.90
N PHE A 61 -47.20 24.62 3.78
CA PHE A 61 -48.22 23.72 4.32
C PHE A 61 -48.03 23.63 5.84
N ALA A 62 -49.05 24.05 6.56
CA ALA A 62 -49.10 24.04 8.01
C ALA A 62 -49.01 22.61 8.54
N HIS A 63 -47.86 22.21 9.07
CA HIS A 63 -47.73 21.24 10.17
C HIS A 63 -46.36 21.36 10.87
N ASP A 64 -46.39 21.84 12.11
CA ASP A 64 -45.52 21.54 13.27
C ASP A 64 -43.99 21.38 13.14
N ASN A 65 -43.27 22.13 12.29
CA ASN A 65 -41.81 22.24 12.48
C ASN A 65 -41.13 23.52 11.93
N LYS A 66 -41.69 24.70 12.25
CA LYS A 66 -41.12 26.02 11.87
C LYS A 66 -39.65 26.22 12.29
N SER A 67 -39.20 25.57 13.35
CA SER A 67 -37.84 25.75 13.90
C SER A 67 -36.75 25.09 13.05
N SER A 68 -37.05 23.99 12.36
CA SER A 68 -36.04 23.22 11.61
C SER A 68 -35.72 23.85 10.24
N ALA A 69 -36.73 24.38 9.54
CA ALA A 69 -36.56 25.00 8.22
C ALA A 69 -35.81 26.35 8.28
N VAL A 70 -36.08 27.16 9.32
CA VAL A 70 -35.35 28.42 9.56
C VAL A 70 -33.87 28.14 9.87
N LEU A 71 -33.59 27.11 10.68
CA LEU A 71 -32.22 26.69 10.99
C LEU A 71 -31.44 26.25 9.73
N HIS A 72 -32.12 25.58 8.79
CA HIS A 72 -31.50 25.08 7.57
C HIS A 72 -31.19 26.21 6.57
N LEU A 73 -32.06 27.22 6.47
CA LEU A 73 -31.85 28.40 5.63
C LEU A 73 -30.73 29.30 6.19
N ASP A 74 -30.68 29.49 7.51
CA ASP A 74 -29.60 30.24 8.17
C ASP A 74 -28.24 29.52 8.01
N LEU A 75 -28.21 28.20 8.11
CA LEU A 75 -27.00 27.40 7.88
C LEU A 75 -26.51 27.53 6.43
N MET A 76 -27.42 27.42 5.44
CA MET A 76 -27.09 27.62 4.02
C MET A 76 -26.55 29.04 3.75
N LEU A 77 -27.18 30.06 4.34
CA LEU A 77 -26.76 31.46 4.18
C LEU A 77 -25.40 31.74 4.85
N GLN A 78 -25.14 31.12 6.00
CA GLN A 78 -23.83 31.18 6.66
C GLN A 78 -22.74 30.52 5.81
N ILE A 79 -23.02 29.35 5.22
CA ILE A 79 -22.05 28.64 4.37
C ILE A 79 -21.76 29.43 3.08
N LEU A 80 -22.80 29.99 2.43
CA LEU A 80 -22.65 30.86 1.26
C LEU A 80 -21.85 32.13 1.58
N LYS A 81 -22.06 32.75 2.76
CA LYS A 81 -21.26 33.90 3.20
C LYS A 81 -19.78 33.51 3.36
N ARG A 82 -19.48 32.34 3.91
CA ARG A 82 -18.10 31.85 4.14
C ARG A 82 -17.35 31.54 2.84
N GLU A 83 -18.00 30.89 1.88
CA GLU A 83 -17.44 30.66 0.53
C GLU A 83 -17.12 31.95 -0.23
N LEU A 84 -17.82 33.05 0.09
CA LEU A 84 -17.59 34.37 -0.48
C LEU A 84 -16.33 35.04 0.07
N TYR A 85 -16.00 34.84 1.37
CA TYR A 85 -14.88 35.51 2.05
C TYR A 85 -13.54 34.77 1.89
N ILE A 86 -13.54 33.43 1.90
CA ILE A 86 -12.32 32.62 1.71
C ILE A 86 -12.62 31.42 0.82
N PRO A 87 -12.47 31.56 -0.51
CA PRO A 87 -12.79 30.48 -1.44
C PRO A 87 -11.64 29.47 -1.53
N CYS A 88 -11.63 28.47 -0.64
CA CYS A 88 -11.28 27.12 -1.08
C CYS A 88 -12.57 26.56 -1.71
N LYS A 89 -12.92 26.93 -2.95
CA LYS A 89 -14.05 26.30 -3.65
C LYS A 89 -13.77 24.80 -3.73
N ASP A 90 -14.40 24.01 -2.86
CA ASP A 90 -14.32 22.56 -2.74
C ASP A 90 -12.92 21.95 -2.69
N PHE A 91 -12.54 21.33 -1.56
CA PHE A 91 -11.31 20.52 -1.35
C PHE A 91 -10.40 20.48 -2.58
N GLN A 92 -9.42 21.37 -2.66
CA GLN A 92 -8.58 21.52 -3.83
C GLN A 92 -7.30 20.75 -3.58
N GLN A 93 -7.17 19.56 -4.18
CA GLN A 93 -5.90 18.84 -4.19
C GLN A 93 -5.27 18.99 -5.58
N GLN A 94 -4.26 19.84 -5.68
CA GLN A 94 -3.50 19.98 -6.91
C GLN A 94 -2.20 19.18 -6.78
N ASN A 95 -2.09 18.13 -7.58
CA ASN A 95 -0.86 17.38 -7.74
C ASN A 95 -0.20 17.86 -9.03
N ARG A 96 1.05 18.34 -8.92
CA ARG A 96 1.82 18.72 -10.10
C ARG A 96 2.42 17.45 -10.67
N ASP A 97 1.65 16.81 -11.53
CA ASP A 97 1.93 15.49 -12.08
C ASP A 97 2.93 15.59 -13.24
N ALA A 98 4.02 14.84 -13.09
CA ALA A 98 5.25 14.82 -13.89
C ALA A 98 6.22 16.02 -13.69
N PRO A 99 7.50 15.74 -13.40
CA PRO A 99 8.60 16.70 -13.52
C PRO A 99 8.51 17.50 -14.83
N GLY A 100 8.42 18.84 -14.73
CA GLY A 100 8.51 19.73 -15.89
C GLY A 100 7.20 20.20 -16.54
N GLN A 101 6.01 19.86 -16.05
CA GLN A 101 4.74 20.35 -16.63
C GLN A 101 4.07 21.47 -15.81
N ALA A 102 3.67 22.58 -16.45
CA ALA A 102 3.12 23.76 -15.77
C ALA A 102 1.64 23.64 -15.34
N ASN A 103 0.86 22.79 -16.02
CA ASN A 103 -0.54 22.52 -15.71
C ASN A 103 -0.63 21.34 -14.73
N GLY A 104 -1.03 21.59 -13.49
CA GLY A 104 -1.26 20.53 -12.50
C GLY A 104 -2.62 19.87 -12.64
N LYS A 105 -2.80 18.65 -12.11
CA LYS A 105 -4.11 18.01 -12.00
C LYS A 105 -4.78 18.34 -10.68
N ILE A 106 -6.10 18.40 -10.70
CA ILE A 106 -6.93 18.79 -9.57
C ILE A 106 -8.05 17.78 -9.30
N ILE A 107 -8.34 17.55 -8.01
CA ILE A 107 -9.57 16.92 -7.52
C ILE A 107 -10.35 17.97 -6.72
N THR A 108 -11.66 18.06 -6.93
CA THR A 108 -12.61 18.89 -6.16
C THR A 108 -13.75 18.05 -5.57
N ALA A 109 -14.22 18.42 -4.38
CA ALA A 109 -15.27 17.67 -3.66
C ALA A 109 -16.62 17.60 -4.39
N GLY A 110 -16.97 18.58 -5.23
CA GLY A 110 -18.25 18.65 -5.95
C GLY A 110 -18.28 18.01 -7.35
N ALA A 111 -17.12 17.68 -7.92
CA ALA A 111 -17.00 17.12 -9.27
C ALA A 111 -16.14 15.85 -9.28
N ALA A 112 -16.36 14.99 -8.27
CA ALA A 112 -15.53 13.86 -7.90
C ALA A 112 -15.63 12.64 -8.84
N GLY A 113 -15.64 12.90 -10.15
CA GLY A 113 -15.68 11.88 -11.20
C GLY A 113 -14.31 11.43 -11.68
N ASN A 114 -13.30 12.32 -11.77
CA ASN A 114 -11.95 12.04 -12.29
C ASN A 114 -10.94 13.16 -11.91
N TRP A 115 -9.63 12.89 -12.05
CA TRP A 115 -8.60 13.95 -12.10
C TRP A 115 -8.92 14.92 -13.24
N GLN A 116 -8.97 16.22 -12.95
CA GLN A 116 -9.19 17.26 -13.95
C GLN A 116 -7.91 18.04 -14.20
N ASP A 117 -7.77 18.65 -15.36
CA ASP A 117 -6.72 19.64 -15.59
C ASP A 117 -7.05 20.92 -14.82
N GLY A 118 -6.02 21.54 -14.24
CA GLY A 118 -6.16 22.88 -13.68
C GLY A 118 -6.57 23.88 -14.78
N ALA A 119 -7.49 24.79 -14.43
CA ALA A 119 -8.01 25.79 -15.37
C ALA A 119 -6.92 26.74 -15.94
N ALA A 120 -5.80 26.87 -15.24
CA ALA A 120 -4.59 27.55 -15.71
C ALA A 120 -3.34 26.89 -15.11
N ALA A 121 -2.16 27.23 -15.65
CA ALA A 121 -0.88 26.82 -15.10
C ALA A 121 -0.71 27.32 -13.64
N ILE A 122 -0.09 26.51 -12.78
CA ILE A 122 0.18 26.90 -11.38
C ILE A 122 1.14 28.10 -11.28
N THR A 123 1.88 28.39 -12.34
CA THR A 123 2.80 29.53 -12.41
C THR A 123 2.08 30.83 -12.75
N ALA A 124 0.83 30.77 -13.23
CA ALA A 124 0.04 31.95 -13.53
C ALA A 124 -0.41 32.64 -12.23
N ASP A 125 -0.52 33.96 -12.24
CA ASP A 125 -0.95 34.74 -11.07
C ASP A 125 -2.48 34.70 -10.85
N ARG A 126 -3.23 34.19 -11.83
CA ARG A 126 -4.70 34.10 -11.84
C ARG A 126 -5.17 32.87 -12.62
N GLY A 127 -6.47 32.60 -12.53
CA GLY A 127 -7.14 31.59 -13.35
C GLY A 127 -7.02 30.15 -12.84
N HIS A 128 -6.10 29.87 -11.92
CA HIS A 128 -6.08 28.62 -11.17
C HIS A 128 -6.52 28.82 -9.72
N SER A 129 -6.84 27.72 -9.06
CA SER A 129 -7.50 27.76 -7.76
C SER A 129 -6.62 28.22 -6.60
N PHE A 130 -5.35 27.81 -6.56
CA PHE A 130 -4.44 28.26 -5.52
C PHE A 130 -4.06 29.75 -5.63
N ALA A 131 -4.11 30.35 -6.82
CA ALA A 131 -4.00 31.80 -6.97
C ALA A 131 -5.20 32.49 -6.32
N LYS A 132 -6.41 31.94 -6.50
CA LYS A 132 -7.62 32.45 -5.87
C LYS A 132 -7.63 32.24 -4.34
N ALA A 133 -7.27 31.05 -3.87
CA ALA A 133 -7.22 30.73 -2.44
C ALA A 133 -6.19 31.58 -1.68
N LEU A 134 -5.12 32.01 -2.36
CA LEU A 134 -4.06 32.85 -1.78
C LEU A 134 -4.21 34.33 -2.12
N GLU A 135 -5.29 34.75 -2.78
CA GLU A 135 -5.46 36.14 -3.26
C GLU A 135 -5.25 37.18 -2.15
N HIS A 136 -5.79 36.93 -0.95
CA HIS A 136 -5.64 37.83 0.20
C HIS A 136 -4.41 37.52 1.08
N VAL A 137 -3.65 36.48 0.73
CA VAL A 137 -2.32 36.19 1.27
C VAL A 137 -1.25 37.00 0.52
N VAL A 138 -1.43 37.15 -0.80
CA VAL A 138 -0.55 37.92 -1.70
C VAL A 138 -0.95 39.39 -1.81
N GLY A 139 -2.25 39.68 -1.71
CA GLY A 139 -2.84 41.02 -1.72
C GLY A 139 -3.18 41.55 -0.33
N ASN A 140 -3.59 42.82 -0.27
CA ASN A 140 -4.08 43.44 0.96
C ASN A 140 -5.59 43.33 1.04
N ASP A 141 -6.08 42.79 2.15
CA ASP A 141 -7.47 42.84 2.54
C ASP A 141 -7.57 43.27 4.01
N ALA A 142 -8.54 44.14 4.32
CA ALA A 142 -8.70 44.66 5.67
C ALA A 142 -9.22 43.59 6.65
N THR A 143 -10.00 42.64 6.13
CA THR A 143 -10.79 41.67 6.87
C THR A 143 -10.17 40.27 6.89
N ILE A 144 -9.31 39.94 5.91
CA ILE A 144 -8.63 38.66 5.87
C ILE A 144 -7.25 38.75 6.54
N LYS A 145 -6.99 37.81 7.45
CA LYS A 145 -5.72 37.66 8.19
C LYS A 145 -5.21 36.23 8.08
N PHE A 146 -3.91 36.04 8.21
CA PHE A 146 -3.29 34.75 8.06
C PHE A 146 -1.98 34.57 8.84
N LEU A 147 -1.65 33.29 9.07
CA LEU A 147 -0.37 32.82 9.55
C LEU A 147 0.24 31.90 8.50
N ALA A 148 1.47 32.19 8.06
CA ALA A 148 2.20 31.37 7.11
C ALA A 148 3.42 30.71 7.78
N TYR A 149 3.61 29.42 7.50
CA TYR A 149 4.71 28.63 8.01
C TYR A 149 5.38 27.81 6.91
N ASN A 150 6.70 27.72 6.92
CA ASN A 150 7.47 26.99 5.92
C ASN A 150 8.87 26.71 6.46
N ASN A 151 9.36 25.48 6.35
CA ASN A 151 10.72 25.13 6.77
C ASN A 151 11.82 25.71 5.85
N VAL A 152 11.45 26.13 4.64
CA VAL A 152 12.29 26.88 3.70
C VAL A 152 11.50 28.14 3.31
N PRO A 153 11.40 29.14 4.19
CA PRO A 153 10.60 30.33 3.94
C PRO A 153 11.19 31.16 2.79
N PRO A 154 10.36 31.89 2.03
CA PRO A 154 10.87 32.79 1.00
C PRO A 154 11.72 33.90 1.60
N ARG A 155 12.79 34.28 0.90
CA ARG A 155 13.66 35.43 1.25
C ARG A 155 14.39 35.35 2.60
N VAL A 156 14.35 34.21 3.31
CA VAL A 156 15.18 33.99 4.52
C VAL A 156 16.16 32.85 4.28
N PRO A 157 17.41 33.15 3.87
CA PRO A 157 18.40 32.11 3.59
C PRO A 157 18.90 31.44 4.88
N LYS A 158 19.29 30.16 4.77
CA LYS A 158 20.03 29.39 5.79
C LYS A 158 19.30 29.11 7.11
N VAL A 159 17.96 29.10 7.15
CA VAL A 159 17.23 28.68 8.35
C VAL A 159 17.41 27.18 8.58
N LYS A 160 17.81 26.79 9.79
CA LYS A 160 17.91 25.39 10.21
C LYS A 160 16.71 25.02 11.06
N THR A 161 15.85 24.16 10.54
CA THR A 161 14.74 23.55 11.29
C THR A 161 14.69 22.06 11.02
N LYS A 162 14.21 21.28 11.99
CA LYS A 162 13.95 19.85 11.83
C LYS A 162 12.55 19.56 11.29
N SER A 163 11.67 20.57 11.24
CA SER A 163 10.33 20.44 10.68
C SER A 163 10.37 20.44 9.15
N ASN A 164 9.45 19.70 8.53
CA ASN A 164 9.20 19.78 7.08
C ASN A 164 7.86 20.43 6.74
N SER A 165 7.04 20.75 7.74
CA SER A 165 5.68 21.23 7.54
C SER A 165 5.67 22.62 6.89
N LYS A 166 4.76 22.81 5.92
CA LYS A 166 4.52 24.09 5.25
C LYS A 166 3.02 24.30 5.04
N GLY A 167 2.58 25.55 5.10
CA GLY A 167 1.18 25.88 4.95
C GLY A 167 0.81 27.29 5.36
N VAL A 168 -0.48 27.57 5.25
CA VAL A 168 -1.10 28.86 5.58
C VAL A 168 -2.42 28.62 6.31
N ILE A 169 -2.64 29.30 7.43
CA ILE A 169 -3.94 29.40 8.09
C ILE A 169 -4.49 30.77 7.77
N ILE A 170 -5.68 30.85 7.18
CA ILE A 170 -6.35 32.08 6.77
C ILE A 170 -7.67 32.16 7.54
N LEU A 171 -8.04 33.35 8.03
CA LEU A 171 -9.33 33.61 8.65
C LEU A 171 -9.89 34.99 8.25
N SER A 172 -11.20 35.17 8.45
CA SER A 172 -11.89 36.44 8.27
C SER A 172 -12.22 37.05 9.63
N THR A 173 -11.94 38.33 9.83
CA THR A 173 -12.34 39.04 11.06
C THR A 173 -13.80 39.49 11.03
N ASN A 174 -14.51 39.25 9.92
CA ASN A 174 -15.88 39.74 9.70
C ASN A 174 -16.92 38.62 9.58
N ALA A 175 -16.50 37.37 9.56
CA ALA A 175 -17.36 36.18 9.49
C ALA A 175 -16.57 34.99 10.03
N ASP A 176 -17.23 34.04 10.71
CA ASP A 176 -16.60 32.76 11.11
C ASP A 176 -16.25 31.96 9.86
N ALA A 177 -15.09 32.24 9.26
CA ALA A 177 -14.66 31.68 8.00
C ALA A 177 -13.15 31.51 8.04
N ALA A 178 -12.68 30.28 7.88
CA ALA A 178 -11.26 29.98 7.84
C ALA A 178 -10.90 28.96 6.76
N ALA A 179 -9.64 28.99 6.35
CA ALA A 179 -9.05 27.99 5.48
C ALA A 179 -7.70 27.55 6.01
N TRP A 180 -7.39 26.28 5.79
CA TRP A 180 -6.08 25.72 6.05
C TRP A 180 -5.49 25.13 4.78
N ILE A 181 -4.38 25.73 4.35
CA ILE A 181 -3.60 25.28 3.20
C ILE A 181 -2.37 24.53 3.70
N VAL A 182 -2.10 23.36 3.13
CA VAL A 182 -0.90 22.56 3.39
C VAL A 182 -0.23 22.19 2.08
N HIS A 183 1.09 22.34 2.02
CA HIS A 183 1.81 22.09 0.77
C HIS A 183 3.24 21.57 1.00
N THR A 184 3.86 21.15 -0.10
CA THR A 184 5.24 20.63 -0.12
C THR A 184 6.27 21.65 -0.63
N VAL A 185 5.81 22.74 -1.27
CA VAL A 185 6.63 23.72 -2.03
C VAL A 185 7.55 24.57 -1.13
N PRO A 186 8.89 24.45 -1.25
CA PRO A 186 9.85 25.37 -0.64
C PRO A 186 9.72 26.81 -1.18
N GLY A 187 9.95 27.82 -0.35
CA GLY A 187 9.96 29.23 -0.78
C GLY A 187 8.59 29.81 -1.14
N PHE A 188 7.50 29.19 -0.68
CA PHE A 188 6.13 29.56 -1.04
C PHE A 188 5.19 29.54 0.18
N PRO A 189 4.11 30.34 0.20
CA PRO A 189 3.91 31.55 -0.62
C PRO A 189 4.75 32.71 -0.09
N ILE A 190 4.89 33.80 -0.85
CA ILE A 190 5.49 35.05 -0.38
C ILE A 190 4.38 35.95 0.18
N PRO A 191 4.32 36.19 1.50
CA PRO A 191 3.28 37.02 2.11
C PRO A 191 3.30 38.46 1.57
N LYS A 192 2.11 39.04 1.33
CA LYS A 192 1.89 40.44 0.94
C LYS A 192 2.73 40.89 -0.27
N THR A 193 3.03 39.97 -1.16
CA THR A 193 3.73 40.19 -2.42
C THR A 193 2.96 39.50 -3.52
N ALA A 194 2.96 40.03 -4.74
CA ALA A 194 2.32 39.42 -5.90
C ALA A 194 2.62 37.91 -6.02
N TYR A 195 1.61 37.14 -6.46
CA TYR A 195 1.71 35.70 -6.61
C TYR A 195 2.94 35.32 -7.42
N THR A 196 3.80 34.49 -6.84
CA THR A 196 5.06 34.06 -7.47
C THR A 196 5.28 32.58 -7.16
N TRP A 197 5.40 31.77 -8.21
CA TRP A 197 5.80 30.37 -8.10
C TRP A 197 7.33 30.22 -8.12
N PRO A 198 7.94 29.45 -7.20
CA PRO A 198 9.38 29.20 -7.21
C PRO A 198 9.82 28.40 -8.45
N ALA A 199 10.56 29.03 -9.36
CA ALA A 199 10.93 28.41 -10.65
C ALA A 199 11.72 27.09 -10.52
N ALA A 200 12.53 26.92 -9.48
CA ALA A 200 13.28 25.69 -9.22
C ALA A 200 12.36 24.48 -8.92
N GLU A 201 11.17 24.75 -8.40
CA GLU A 201 10.17 23.73 -8.05
C GLU A 201 9.30 23.37 -9.27
N THR A 202 9.47 24.06 -10.40
CA THR A 202 8.86 23.72 -11.70
C THR A 202 9.36 22.37 -12.26
N ALA A 203 10.50 21.87 -11.80
CA ALA A 203 11.01 20.57 -12.24
C ALA A 203 10.52 19.39 -11.38
N LYS A 204 9.76 19.62 -10.29
CA LYS A 204 9.43 18.56 -9.33
C LYS A 204 7.93 18.37 -9.12
N GLY A 205 7.57 17.17 -8.66
CA GLY A 205 6.23 16.84 -8.18
C GLY A 205 5.94 17.49 -6.83
N HIS A 206 4.79 18.16 -6.73
CA HIS A 206 4.33 18.82 -5.50
C HIS A 206 2.85 18.58 -5.27
N LEU A 207 2.50 18.49 -3.99
CA LEU A 207 1.14 18.42 -3.50
C LEU A 207 0.77 19.68 -2.74
N LEU A 208 -0.42 20.21 -3.04
CA LEU A 208 -1.08 21.28 -2.31
C LEU A 208 -2.50 20.84 -1.92
N LEU A 209 -2.91 21.19 -0.71
CA LEU A 209 -4.20 20.86 -0.09
C LEU A 209 -4.84 22.14 0.45
N CYS A 210 -6.11 22.40 0.15
CA CYS A 210 -6.90 23.53 0.68
C CYS A 210 -8.16 23.00 1.39
N LEU A 211 -8.30 23.29 2.68
CA LEU A 211 -9.45 22.87 3.50
C LEU A 211 -10.21 24.10 4.01
N THR A 212 -11.49 24.23 3.66
CA THR A 212 -12.42 25.19 4.29
C THR A 212 -12.85 24.67 5.66
N ILE A 213 -12.72 25.48 6.71
CA ILE A 213 -12.96 25.09 8.11
C ILE A 213 -13.61 26.26 8.91
N SER A 214 -14.33 25.97 9.99
CA SER A 214 -14.65 26.99 11.01
C SER A 214 -13.38 27.48 11.70
N GLU A 215 -13.38 28.74 12.13
CA GLU A 215 -12.34 29.31 12.98
C GLU A 215 -12.16 28.55 14.30
N THR A 216 -13.24 27.98 14.83
CA THR A 216 -13.21 27.18 16.07
C THR A 216 -12.26 25.97 15.97
N GLN A 217 -11.96 25.51 14.74
CA GLN A 217 -11.08 24.37 14.49
C GLN A 217 -9.60 24.76 14.39
N ILE A 218 -9.28 26.06 14.26
CA ILE A 218 -7.89 26.57 14.16
C ILE A 218 -7.08 26.15 15.38
N ASN A 219 -7.64 26.22 16.58
CA ASN A 219 -6.91 25.87 17.80
C ASN A 219 -6.57 24.35 17.86
N ALA A 220 -7.37 23.49 17.23
CA ALA A 220 -7.07 22.07 17.10
C ALA A 220 -5.91 21.82 16.11
N ILE A 221 -5.89 22.55 14.99
CA ILE A 221 -4.79 22.54 14.02
C ILE A 221 -3.50 23.05 14.68
N ALA A 222 -3.59 24.16 15.41
CA ALA A 222 -2.46 24.76 16.13
C ALA A 222 -1.86 23.79 17.16
N ALA A 223 -2.69 23.02 17.87
CA ALA A 223 -2.21 21.99 18.81
C ALA A 223 -1.36 20.91 18.12
N SER A 224 -1.72 20.53 16.89
CA SER A 224 -0.95 19.60 16.07
C SER A 224 0.33 20.25 15.52
N LEU A 225 0.25 21.49 15.02
CA LEU A 225 1.40 22.25 14.54
C LEU A 225 2.44 22.49 15.64
N LEU A 226 2.01 22.75 16.88
CA LEU A 226 2.90 22.97 18.01
C LEU A 226 3.85 21.78 18.27
N LEU A 227 3.39 20.54 18.06
CA LEU A 227 4.23 19.34 18.20
C LEU A 227 5.26 19.22 17.08
N VAL A 228 4.94 19.72 15.88
CA VAL A 228 5.82 19.59 14.71
C VAL A 228 6.74 20.78 14.48
N GLN A 229 6.61 21.81 15.33
CA GLN A 229 7.53 22.94 15.43
C GLN A 229 7.84 23.59 14.07
N PRO A 230 6.81 23.98 13.29
CA PRO A 230 7.03 24.60 12.00
C PRO A 230 7.63 26.00 12.22
N LEU A 231 8.38 26.47 11.22
CA LEU A 231 8.87 27.84 11.22
C LEU A 231 7.76 28.76 10.70
N VAL A 232 7.15 29.52 11.62
CA VAL A 232 6.25 30.62 11.27
C VAL A 232 7.09 31.77 10.75
N HIS A 233 6.82 32.23 9.52
CA HIS A 233 7.56 33.31 8.89
C HIS A 233 6.70 34.55 8.60
N TYR A 234 5.39 34.46 8.84
CA TYR A 234 4.47 35.59 8.79
C TYR A 234 3.23 35.31 9.66
N ASN A 235 2.74 36.34 10.34
CA ASN A 235 1.49 36.31 11.09
C ASN A 235 0.93 37.72 11.22
N ASP A 236 -0.27 37.98 10.69
CA ASP A 236 -1.03 39.21 10.91
C ASP A 236 -2.38 38.97 11.61
N ILE A 237 -2.62 37.77 12.14
CA ILE A 237 -3.83 37.44 12.89
C ILE A 237 -3.84 38.19 14.23
N PRO A 238 -4.84 39.06 14.49
CA PRO A 238 -4.87 39.88 15.69
C PRO A 238 -5.24 39.05 16.94
N GLU A 239 -4.89 39.57 18.10
CA GLU A 239 -5.10 38.85 19.38
C GLU A 239 -6.57 38.67 19.72
N THR A 240 -7.44 39.56 19.24
CA THR A 240 -8.89 39.50 19.43
C THR A 240 -9.48 38.20 18.89
N GLU A 241 -9.03 37.74 17.72
CA GLU A 241 -9.49 36.48 17.11
C GLU A 241 -8.92 35.25 17.82
N THR A 242 -7.80 35.40 18.51
CA THR A 242 -7.03 34.27 19.09
C THR A 242 -7.12 34.20 20.60
N ALA A 243 -7.93 35.05 21.23
CA ALA A 243 -8.10 35.11 22.68
C ALA A 243 -8.51 33.76 23.28
N ALA A 244 -9.38 33.02 22.59
CA ALA A 244 -9.85 31.69 22.99
C ALA A 244 -8.97 30.52 22.45
N MET A 245 -7.83 30.81 21.81
CA MET A 245 -7.00 29.83 21.10
C MET A 245 -5.61 29.64 21.75
N PRO A 246 -5.52 29.00 22.93
CA PRO A 246 -4.26 28.90 23.68
C PRO A 246 -3.14 28.15 22.94
N TYR A 247 -3.45 27.18 22.07
CA TYR A 247 -2.42 26.49 21.29
C TYR A 247 -1.93 27.35 20.12
N PHE A 248 -2.81 28.15 19.52
CA PHE A 248 -2.42 29.12 18.49
C PHE A 248 -1.49 30.18 19.07
N ASN A 249 -1.81 30.72 20.25
CA ASN A 249 -0.95 31.68 20.93
C ASN A 249 0.45 31.10 21.25
N LYS A 250 0.52 29.82 21.66
CA LYS A 250 1.82 29.14 21.82
C LYS A 250 2.56 28.95 20.50
N LEU A 251 1.85 28.68 19.41
CA LEU A 251 2.42 28.48 18.08
C LEU A 251 3.00 29.79 17.51
N LYS A 252 2.25 30.90 17.59
CA LYS A 252 2.71 32.22 17.10
C LYS A 252 3.95 32.72 17.87
N GLU A 253 4.07 32.34 19.14
CA GLU A 253 5.23 32.64 20.00
C GLU A 253 6.41 31.67 19.78
N GLY A 254 6.27 30.66 18.92
CA GLY A 254 7.33 29.67 18.67
C GLY A 254 7.62 28.71 19.84
N ARG A 255 6.67 28.53 20.77
CA ARG A 255 6.86 27.62 21.91
C ARG A 255 6.84 26.17 21.46
N THR A 256 7.52 25.31 22.22
CA THR A 256 7.59 23.86 21.95
C THR A 256 7.06 23.05 23.13
N PRO A 257 6.29 21.96 22.93
CA PRO A 257 5.85 21.10 24.02
C PRO A 257 7.04 20.36 24.65
N THR A 258 7.25 20.56 25.95
CA THR A 258 8.34 19.92 26.72
C THR A 258 7.87 18.71 27.52
N LEU A 259 6.55 18.58 27.74
CA LEU A 259 5.94 17.50 28.51
C LEU A 259 5.13 16.55 27.61
N PRO A 260 5.03 15.27 27.97
CA PRO A 260 4.20 14.31 27.26
C PRO A 260 2.70 14.68 27.33
N PRO A 261 1.88 14.21 26.36
CA PRO A 261 2.21 13.27 25.30
C PRO A 261 2.97 13.90 24.11
N PHE A 262 4.00 13.20 23.63
CA PHE A 262 4.80 13.62 22.47
C PHE A 262 4.22 13.22 21.10
N THR A 263 2.98 12.74 21.11
CA THR A 263 2.18 12.41 19.92
C THR A 263 0.76 12.91 20.13
N SER A 264 0.12 13.43 19.08
CA SER A 264 -1.28 13.84 19.12
C SER A 264 -2.08 13.22 17.97
N LYS A 265 -3.39 13.12 18.22
CA LYS A 265 -4.43 12.90 17.23
C LYS A 265 -5.47 13.98 17.43
N LYS A 266 -5.77 14.77 16.40
CA LYS A 266 -6.84 15.77 16.39
C LYS A 266 -7.78 15.50 15.23
N SER A 267 -9.07 15.72 15.45
CA SER A 267 -10.09 15.60 14.42
C SER A 267 -10.60 16.99 14.08
N ILE A 268 -10.72 17.28 12.79
CA ILE A 268 -11.43 18.44 12.26
C ILE A 268 -12.41 17.96 11.18
N ARG A 269 -13.30 18.83 10.73
CA ARG A 269 -14.20 18.60 9.59
C ARG A 269 -14.14 19.79 8.65
N THR A 270 -14.20 19.53 7.36
CA THR A 270 -14.42 20.60 6.39
C THR A 270 -15.83 21.14 6.52
N GLU A 271 -16.01 22.41 6.22
CA GLU A 271 -17.33 23.00 6.12
C GLU A 271 -17.96 22.71 4.76
N SER A 272 -19.13 22.09 4.76
CA SER A 272 -19.97 21.87 3.60
C SER A 272 -21.40 21.62 4.08
N ALA A 273 -22.38 22.23 3.42
CA ALA A 273 -23.80 22.07 3.78
C ALA A 273 -24.31 20.65 3.50
N ALA A 274 -23.76 20.00 2.47
CA ALA A 274 -24.22 18.72 1.98
C ALA A 274 -23.30 17.55 2.40
N THR A 275 -21.97 17.75 2.39
CA THR A 275 -21.00 16.65 2.59
C THR A 275 -19.75 17.11 3.36
N PRO A 276 -19.83 17.29 4.69
CA PRO A 276 -18.65 17.54 5.52
C PRO A 276 -17.64 16.38 5.44
N VAL A 277 -16.37 16.69 5.19
CA VAL A 277 -15.29 15.68 5.10
C VAL A 277 -14.55 15.62 6.43
N ALA A 278 -14.42 14.42 6.99
CA ALA A 278 -13.65 14.21 8.22
C ALA A 278 -12.15 14.20 7.93
N VAL A 279 -11.39 14.94 8.75
CA VAL A 279 -9.93 15.03 8.63
C VAL A 279 -9.29 14.74 9.98
N GLN A 280 -8.35 13.80 9.99
CA GLN A 280 -7.57 13.37 11.14
C GLN A 280 -6.14 13.89 11.00
N ILE A 281 -5.68 14.65 12.00
CA ILE A 281 -4.32 15.18 12.06
C ILE A 281 -3.54 14.37 13.08
N TYR A 282 -2.51 13.68 12.61
CA TYR A 282 -1.56 12.94 13.43
C TYR A 282 -0.26 13.71 13.50
N SER A 283 0.25 13.93 14.71
CA SER A 283 1.49 14.69 14.90
C SER A 283 2.38 14.00 15.91
N LYS A 284 3.69 14.15 15.74
CA LYS A 284 4.70 13.71 16.70
C LYS A 284 5.79 14.77 16.86
N SER A 285 6.36 14.87 18.05
CA SER A 285 7.59 15.62 18.28
C SER A 285 8.83 14.73 18.15
N GLU A 286 10.02 15.35 18.14
CA GLU A 286 11.31 14.66 18.19
C GLU A 286 11.47 13.76 19.44
N SER A 287 10.83 14.14 20.56
CA SER A 287 10.89 13.40 21.81
C SER A 287 10.15 12.06 21.76
N SER A 288 9.22 11.88 20.80
CA SER A 288 8.45 10.64 20.66
C SER A 288 9.28 9.41 20.27
N LYS A 289 10.39 9.62 19.54
CA LYS A 289 11.20 8.56 18.92
C LYS A 289 10.44 7.59 18.00
N TYR A 290 9.19 7.86 17.70
CA TYR A 290 8.37 7.08 16.78
C TYR A 290 8.61 7.51 15.34
N GLU A 291 8.49 6.59 14.39
CA GLU A 291 8.33 6.97 12.99
C GLU A 291 6.83 7.22 12.71
N ILE A 292 6.51 8.19 11.85
CA ILE A 292 5.12 8.65 11.67
C ILE A 292 4.20 7.60 11.02
N TYR A 293 4.71 6.69 10.19
CA TYR A 293 3.87 5.80 9.38
C TYR A 293 3.34 4.62 10.18
N LYS A 294 4.20 3.76 10.74
CA LYS A 294 3.76 2.53 11.41
C LYS A 294 3.34 2.77 12.86
N LYS A 295 4.11 3.53 13.63
CA LYS A 295 3.94 3.73 15.07
C LYS A 295 2.87 4.77 15.39
N VAL A 296 2.54 5.65 14.44
CA VAL A 296 1.46 6.64 14.59
C VAL A 296 0.28 6.33 13.67
N ILE A 297 0.42 6.45 12.34
CA ILE A 297 -0.71 6.29 11.40
C ILE A 297 -1.30 4.87 11.44
N VAL A 298 -0.52 3.83 11.15
CA VAL A 298 -1.00 2.43 11.13
C VAL A 298 -1.53 2.02 12.50
N LYS A 299 -0.86 2.41 13.58
CA LYS A 299 -1.30 2.13 14.95
C LYS A 299 -2.66 2.76 15.25
N ALA A 300 -2.90 3.99 14.79
CA ALA A 300 -4.14 4.72 15.04
C ALA A 300 -5.27 4.25 14.12
N LEU A 301 -5.00 4.05 12.82
CA LEU A 301 -5.98 3.59 11.85
C LEU A 301 -6.34 2.12 12.03
N LYS A 302 -5.43 1.33 12.61
CA LYS A 302 -5.54 -0.14 12.69
C LYS A 302 -5.77 -0.78 11.31
N LYS A 303 -5.22 -0.16 10.26
CA LYS A 303 -5.32 -0.56 8.85
C LYS A 303 -3.93 -0.67 8.24
N THR A 304 -3.79 -1.49 7.19
CA THR A 304 -2.61 -1.42 6.32
C THR A 304 -2.64 -0.10 5.56
N ILE A 305 -1.49 0.46 5.26
CA ILE A 305 -1.38 1.62 4.37
C ILE A 305 -0.41 1.31 3.23
N LYS A 306 -0.71 1.81 2.03
CA LYS A 306 0.22 1.86 0.90
C LYS A 306 0.89 3.23 0.91
N VAL A 307 2.21 3.30 0.76
CA VAL A 307 3.01 4.51 0.98
C VAL A 307 3.77 4.88 -0.29
N TRP A 308 3.58 6.11 -0.76
CA TRP A 308 4.41 6.78 -1.76
C TRP A 308 5.33 7.75 -1.02
N SER A 309 6.62 7.43 -0.98
CA SER A 309 7.61 8.26 -0.33
C SER A 309 9.02 7.78 -0.69
N ARG A 310 9.97 8.71 -0.76
CA ARG A 310 11.39 8.34 -0.80
C ARG A 310 11.74 7.51 0.44
N SER A 311 12.58 6.50 0.24
CA SER A 311 13.09 5.64 1.31
C SER A 311 14.61 5.75 1.42
N ASP A 312 15.13 5.68 2.65
CA ASP A 312 16.56 5.60 2.94
C ASP A 312 17.07 4.15 2.93
N ASN A 313 16.22 3.23 2.45
CA ASN A 313 16.41 1.78 2.45
C ASN A 313 16.58 1.16 3.84
N LYS A 314 16.46 1.92 4.94
CA LYS A 314 16.55 1.39 6.32
C LYS A 314 15.18 1.03 6.87
N LEU A 315 14.13 1.76 6.47
CA LEU A 315 12.75 1.36 6.69
C LEU A 315 12.23 0.60 5.46
N LYS A 316 11.63 -0.57 5.69
CA LYS A 316 11.10 -1.46 4.65
C LYS A 316 9.59 -1.66 4.84
N GLY A 317 8.89 -1.97 3.76
CA GLY A 317 7.50 -2.43 3.82
C GLY A 317 7.32 -3.59 4.79
N ASP A 318 6.10 -3.72 5.31
CA ASP A 318 5.67 -4.70 6.29
C ASP A 318 4.57 -5.58 5.70
N CYS A 319 4.59 -6.88 5.99
CA CYS A 319 3.59 -7.86 5.57
C CYS A 319 3.18 -8.81 6.72
N ARG A 320 3.41 -8.37 7.97
CA ARG A 320 3.33 -9.18 9.20
C ARG A 320 1.93 -9.55 9.69
N VAL A 321 0.99 -8.60 9.64
CA VAL A 321 -0.26 -8.67 10.43
C VAL A 321 -1.47 -8.44 9.53
N LEU A 322 -2.54 -9.22 9.71
CA LEU A 322 -3.85 -8.92 9.12
C LEU A 322 -4.22 -7.46 9.43
N GLN A 323 -4.29 -6.64 8.38
CA GLN A 323 -4.75 -5.24 8.43
C GLN A 323 -3.91 -4.23 9.23
N ARG A 324 -2.57 -4.38 9.40
CA ARG A 324 -1.73 -3.34 10.04
C ARG A 324 -0.31 -3.21 9.47
N ASN A 325 -0.22 -3.19 8.14
CA ASN A 325 1.04 -3.22 7.42
C ASN A 325 1.40 -1.87 6.75
N ILE A 326 2.63 -1.76 6.24
CA ILE A 326 3.05 -0.71 5.31
C ILE A 326 3.41 -1.39 4.00
N ARG A 327 2.78 -1.03 2.88
CA ARG A 327 3.20 -1.50 1.57
C ARG A 327 3.81 -0.32 0.80
N LEU A 328 5.02 -0.46 0.30
CA LEU A 328 5.64 0.61 -0.48
C LEU A 328 5.10 0.55 -1.91
N ILE A 329 4.76 1.70 -2.48
CA ILE A 329 4.28 1.81 -3.87
C ILE A 329 5.50 1.78 -4.81
N LYS A 330 5.39 1.05 -5.93
CA LYS A 330 6.47 0.93 -6.92
C LYS A 330 6.69 2.26 -7.64
N SER A 331 7.97 2.59 -7.85
CA SER A 331 8.43 3.68 -8.72
C SER A 331 9.04 3.07 -9.99
N PRO A 332 8.82 3.64 -11.19
CA PRO A 332 7.99 4.81 -11.48
C PRO A 332 6.48 4.51 -11.41
N ALA A 333 5.66 5.55 -11.29
CA ALA A 333 4.20 5.47 -11.35
C ALA A 333 3.63 6.49 -12.35
N ALA A 334 2.34 6.34 -12.69
CA ALA A 334 1.64 7.27 -13.56
C ALA A 334 0.41 7.84 -12.85
N ILE A 335 0.22 9.15 -12.96
CA ILE A 335 -0.93 9.87 -12.42
C ILE A 335 -1.72 10.40 -13.60
N ASN A 336 -2.82 9.72 -13.93
CA ASN A 336 -3.69 10.06 -15.06
C ASN A 336 -2.94 10.34 -16.39
N GLY A 337 -1.98 9.48 -16.74
CA GLY A 337 -1.16 9.61 -17.96
C GLY A 337 0.15 10.38 -17.80
N HIS A 338 0.43 10.97 -16.64
CA HIS A 338 1.68 11.69 -16.34
C HIS A 338 2.64 10.81 -15.53
N ASN A 339 3.83 10.55 -16.07
CA ASN A 339 4.83 9.72 -15.41
C ASN A 339 5.54 10.48 -14.27
N THR A 340 5.68 9.85 -13.12
CA THR A 340 6.43 10.35 -11.96
C THR A 340 7.31 9.25 -11.38
N ASN A 341 8.31 9.65 -10.60
CA ASN A 341 9.19 8.74 -9.86
C ASN A 341 9.58 9.38 -8.53
N LEU A 342 10.06 8.55 -7.59
CA LEU A 342 10.39 8.99 -6.24
C LEU A 342 11.56 9.99 -6.18
N GLU A 343 12.42 10.03 -7.20
CA GLU A 343 13.57 10.94 -7.26
C GLU A 343 13.16 12.37 -7.60
N ALA A 344 12.13 12.53 -8.42
CA ALA A 344 11.68 13.82 -8.94
C ALA A 344 10.34 14.30 -8.33
N ASP A 345 9.84 13.58 -7.31
CA ASP A 345 8.60 13.88 -6.60
C ASP A 345 8.91 14.17 -5.12
N ASP A 346 8.62 15.39 -4.67
CA ASP A 346 8.87 15.83 -3.28
C ASP A 346 7.68 15.48 -2.34
N THR A 347 6.65 14.81 -2.84
CA THR A 347 5.48 14.42 -2.06
C THR A 347 5.71 13.17 -1.22
N ASN A 348 5.02 13.10 -0.08
CA ASN A 348 4.87 11.86 0.66
C ASN A 348 3.40 11.71 1.03
N TRP A 349 2.84 10.55 0.72
CA TRP A 349 1.45 10.27 0.99
C TRP A 349 1.20 8.78 1.17
N ALA A 350 0.05 8.46 1.75
CA ALA A 350 -0.37 7.09 1.96
C ALA A 350 -1.87 6.91 1.76
N VAL A 351 -2.29 5.71 1.40
CA VAL A 351 -3.71 5.33 1.32
C VAL A 351 -3.99 4.08 2.15
N SER A 352 -5.16 3.98 2.78
CA SER A 352 -5.54 2.80 3.57
C SER A 352 -5.88 1.57 2.73
N ASP A 353 -5.53 0.36 3.18
CA ASP A 353 -5.83 -0.89 2.49
C ASP A 353 -6.37 -1.96 3.48
N PRO A 354 -7.67 -2.30 3.48
CA PRO A 354 -8.75 -1.64 2.76
C PRO A 354 -9.13 -0.30 3.41
N GLY A 355 -9.83 0.58 2.69
CA GLY A 355 -10.47 1.74 3.30
C GLY A 355 -10.77 2.85 2.32
N ASN A 356 -10.88 4.06 2.85
CA ASN A 356 -11.29 5.29 2.20
C ASN A 356 -10.47 6.50 2.68
N ILE A 357 -9.25 6.24 3.15
CA ILE A 357 -8.40 7.25 3.78
C ILE A 357 -7.22 7.54 2.88
N PHE A 358 -7.04 8.83 2.57
CA PHE A 358 -5.82 9.38 1.99
C PHE A 358 -5.08 10.20 3.05
N CYS A 359 -3.78 10.01 3.20
CA CYS A 359 -2.95 10.76 4.14
C CYS A 359 -1.84 11.49 3.41
N HIS A 360 -1.76 12.82 3.53
CA HIS A 360 -0.54 13.57 3.22
C HIS A 360 0.41 13.53 4.42
N VAL A 361 1.71 13.30 4.18
CA VAL A 361 2.74 13.22 5.22
C VAL A 361 3.87 14.19 4.88
N ASP A 362 4.32 14.98 5.86
CA ASP A 362 5.35 16.00 5.62
C ASP A 362 6.79 15.44 5.63
N LYS A 363 6.98 14.25 6.19
CA LYS A 363 8.28 13.57 6.30
C LYS A 363 8.37 12.34 5.38
N PRO A 364 9.52 12.15 4.72
CA PRO A 364 9.76 10.95 3.94
C PRO A 364 9.88 9.70 4.82
N TYR A 365 9.79 8.52 4.20
CA TYR A 365 9.86 7.22 4.84
C TYR A 365 11.32 6.82 5.16
N PHE A 366 12.00 7.65 5.94
CA PHE A 366 13.38 7.46 6.37
C PHE A 366 13.46 7.04 7.85
N LYS A 367 14.49 6.30 8.25
CA LYS A 367 14.67 5.90 9.67
C LYS A 367 15.03 7.08 10.57
N ASN A 368 15.76 8.08 10.04
CA ASN A 368 16.20 9.24 10.81
C ASN A 368 15.03 10.13 11.28
N GLN A 369 13.89 10.15 10.59
CA GLN A 369 12.71 10.94 11.01
C GLN A 369 12.16 10.51 12.38
N THR A 370 12.55 9.35 12.92
CA THR A 370 12.28 8.99 14.32
C THR A 370 12.76 10.07 15.30
N ARG A 371 13.82 10.80 14.96
CA ARG A 371 14.40 11.89 15.75
C ARG A 371 13.99 13.29 15.26
N GLU A 372 12.94 13.39 14.45
CA GLU A 372 12.45 14.65 13.91
C GLU A 372 10.95 14.79 14.20
N PRO A 373 10.41 16.02 14.27
CA PRO A 373 8.97 16.23 14.24
C PRO A 373 8.37 15.77 12.90
N ALA A 374 7.12 15.28 12.93
CA ALA A 374 6.39 14.88 11.71
C ALA A 374 4.87 15.03 11.88
N MET A 375 4.18 15.35 10.79
CA MET A 375 2.73 15.47 10.71
C MET A 375 2.18 14.62 9.56
N ALA A 376 0.98 14.08 9.77
CA ALA A 376 0.16 13.51 8.72
C ALA A 376 -1.27 14.02 8.80
N ILE A 377 -1.83 14.36 7.64
CA ILE A 377 -3.20 14.85 7.47
C ILE A 377 -3.95 13.78 6.68
N CYS A 378 -4.82 13.06 7.37
CA CYS A 378 -5.58 11.94 6.83
C CYS A 378 -7.03 12.33 6.60
N ILE A 379 -7.49 12.27 5.36
CA ILE A 379 -8.81 12.66 4.90
C ILE A 379 -9.62 11.40 4.63
N GLU A 380 -10.82 11.32 5.21
CA GLU A 380 -11.78 10.25 4.99
C GLU A 380 -12.75 10.65 3.87
N ASN A 381 -12.40 10.31 2.63
CA ASN A 381 -13.20 10.61 1.44
C ASN A 381 -12.95 9.54 0.37
N ASN A 382 -14.03 8.94 -0.12
CA ASN A 382 -13.96 7.80 -1.06
C ASN A 382 -13.35 8.19 -2.40
N ASP A 383 -13.66 9.37 -2.92
CA ASP A 383 -13.27 9.77 -4.26
C ASP A 383 -11.78 10.10 -4.32
N ILE A 384 -11.29 10.87 -3.34
CA ILE A 384 -9.84 11.15 -3.20
C ILE A 384 -9.08 9.85 -2.99
N PHE A 385 -9.58 8.99 -2.09
CA PHE A 385 -8.98 7.69 -1.85
C PHE A 385 -8.90 6.86 -3.14
N ALA A 386 -9.97 6.79 -3.93
CA ALA A 386 -10.02 6.02 -5.15
C ALA A 386 -8.91 6.45 -6.12
N ARG A 387 -8.74 7.77 -6.33
CA ARG A 387 -7.72 8.32 -7.23
C ARG A 387 -6.29 8.01 -6.80
N PHE A 388 -5.98 8.14 -5.51
CA PHE A 388 -4.66 7.79 -5.02
C PHE A 388 -4.44 6.27 -4.93
N ASN A 389 -5.51 5.50 -4.73
CA ASN A 389 -5.43 4.04 -4.72
C ASN A 389 -5.23 3.45 -6.13
N GLU A 390 -5.73 4.11 -7.17
CA GLU A 390 -5.41 3.79 -8.58
C GLU A 390 -3.90 3.94 -8.85
N ILE A 391 -3.28 5.03 -8.38
CA ILE A 391 -1.81 5.22 -8.46
C ILE A 391 -1.10 4.14 -7.65
N ALA A 392 -1.64 3.79 -6.47
CA ALA A 392 -1.12 2.76 -5.58
C ALA A 392 -1.48 1.32 -5.99
N ALA A 393 -1.86 1.08 -7.24
CA ALA A 393 -2.19 -0.27 -7.75
C ALA A 393 -0.97 -1.21 -7.69
N GLN A 394 0.22 -0.68 -7.96
CA GLN A 394 1.46 -1.46 -7.93
C GLN A 394 2.25 -1.21 -6.64
N VAL A 395 2.34 -2.22 -5.77
CA VAL A 395 3.15 -2.19 -4.55
C VAL A 395 4.36 -3.12 -4.67
N GLU A 396 5.44 -2.79 -3.97
CA GLU A 396 6.62 -3.64 -3.86
C GLU A 396 6.25 -5.03 -3.34
N ASN A 397 6.83 -6.06 -3.96
CA ASN A 397 6.52 -7.44 -3.62
C ASN A 397 7.16 -7.79 -2.28
N CYS A 398 6.37 -8.37 -1.37
CA CYS A 398 6.92 -9.02 -0.18
C CYS A 398 7.48 -10.40 -0.56
N PRO A 399 8.74 -10.73 -0.20
CA PRO A 399 9.46 -11.82 -0.83
C PRO A 399 9.19 -13.16 -0.14
N LYS A 400 7.97 -13.67 -0.32
CA LYS A 400 7.60 -15.09 -0.22
C LYS A 400 6.54 -15.35 -1.29
N SER A 401 6.85 -16.19 -2.27
CA SER A 401 5.91 -16.58 -3.29
C SER A 401 5.81 -18.10 -3.36
N ILE A 402 4.59 -18.60 -3.19
CA ILE A 402 4.22 -19.95 -3.62
C ILE A 402 3.49 -19.79 -4.94
N VAL A 403 3.97 -20.47 -5.97
CA VAL A 403 3.26 -20.61 -7.24
C VAL A 403 2.81 -22.04 -7.39
N TYR A 404 1.55 -22.21 -7.72
CA TYR A 404 0.95 -23.46 -8.12
C TYR A 404 0.52 -23.36 -9.59
N LYS A 405 1.19 -24.09 -10.48
CA LYS A 405 0.81 -24.24 -11.88
C LYS A 405 -0.07 -25.48 -12.00
N ALA A 406 -1.33 -25.33 -12.38
CA ALA A 406 -2.20 -26.48 -12.58
C ALA A 406 -1.89 -27.22 -13.91
N PRO A 407 -2.29 -28.50 -14.05
CA PRO A 407 -2.20 -29.24 -15.31
C PRO A 407 -2.85 -28.48 -16.48
N GLY A 408 -2.17 -28.46 -17.63
CA GLY A 408 -2.64 -27.79 -18.85
C GLY A 408 -2.67 -26.25 -18.81
N GLN A 409 -2.34 -25.62 -17.70
CA GLN A 409 -2.35 -24.15 -17.57
C GLN A 409 -0.96 -23.56 -17.84
N ALA A 410 -0.88 -22.53 -18.68
CA ALA A 410 0.35 -21.79 -18.93
C ALA A 410 0.64 -20.76 -17.82
N SER A 411 -0.39 -20.24 -17.15
CA SER A 411 -0.28 -19.36 -15.99
C SER A 411 -0.36 -20.15 -14.68
N GLY A 412 0.42 -19.71 -13.68
CA GLY A 412 0.33 -20.22 -12.32
C GLY A 412 -0.58 -19.36 -11.46
N LYS A 413 -1.20 -19.96 -10.44
CA LYS A 413 -1.81 -19.23 -9.32
C LYS A 413 -0.72 -18.94 -8.29
N ILE A 414 -0.68 -17.71 -7.77
CA ILE A 414 0.33 -17.26 -6.82
C ILE A 414 -0.28 -16.86 -5.48
N ILE A 415 0.42 -17.23 -4.40
CA ILE A 415 0.25 -16.65 -3.07
C ILE A 415 1.53 -15.87 -2.77
N THR A 416 1.43 -14.55 -2.67
CA THR A 416 2.50 -13.70 -2.15
C THR A 416 2.23 -13.36 -0.70
N ALA A 417 3.22 -13.51 0.18
CA ALA A 417 3.07 -13.05 1.57
C ALA A 417 2.75 -11.55 1.58
N GLY A 418 1.72 -11.15 2.33
CA GLY A 418 1.33 -9.76 2.48
C GLY A 418 0.12 -9.31 1.68
N ALA A 419 -0.34 -10.06 0.68
CA ALA A 419 -1.64 -9.83 0.07
C ALA A 419 -2.73 -10.47 0.95
N ALA A 420 -3.49 -9.64 1.67
CA ALA A 420 -4.75 -10.09 2.24
C ALA A 420 -5.71 -10.32 1.07
N GLY A 421 -5.78 -11.54 0.55
CA GLY A 421 -6.76 -11.90 -0.46
C GLY A 421 -6.27 -12.97 -1.43
N ASN A 422 -6.89 -14.15 -1.34
CA ASN A 422 -7.04 -15.21 -2.34
C ASN A 422 -5.80 -15.63 -3.17
N TRP A 423 -5.94 -16.75 -3.89
CA TRP A 423 -5.02 -17.07 -4.98
C TRP A 423 -5.10 -15.95 -6.02
N GLN A 424 -3.96 -15.45 -6.46
CA GLN A 424 -3.89 -14.45 -7.54
C GLN A 424 -3.47 -15.14 -8.84
N ASP A 425 -3.92 -14.59 -9.96
CA ASP A 425 -3.37 -14.98 -11.26
C ASP A 425 -1.94 -14.46 -11.40
N GLY A 426 -1.06 -15.30 -11.93
CA GLY A 426 0.27 -14.88 -12.32
C GLY A 426 0.18 -13.81 -13.40
N ALA A 427 0.94 -12.72 -13.24
CA ALA A 427 0.94 -11.58 -14.16
C ALA A 427 1.35 -11.94 -15.61
N ALA A 428 2.06 -13.05 -15.79
CA ALA A 428 2.35 -13.64 -17.09
C ALA A 428 2.40 -15.17 -16.98
N ALA A 429 2.39 -15.85 -18.13
CA ALA A 429 2.61 -17.30 -18.19
C ALA A 429 3.97 -17.68 -17.61
N ILE A 430 4.05 -18.82 -16.92
CA ILE A 430 5.31 -19.33 -16.36
C ILE A 430 6.29 -19.76 -17.47
N THR A 431 5.82 -19.92 -18.70
CA THR A 431 6.64 -20.20 -19.88
C THR A 431 7.33 -18.94 -20.44
N ALA A 432 6.86 -17.74 -20.08
CA ALA A 432 7.44 -16.49 -20.54
C ALA A 432 8.77 -16.23 -19.84
N ALA A 433 9.74 -15.61 -20.52
CA ALA A 433 11.03 -15.29 -19.92
C ALA A 433 10.96 -14.22 -18.82
N ASN A 434 9.96 -13.34 -18.89
CA ASN A 434 9.80 -12.17 -18.01
C ASN A 434 8.34 -12.03 -17.55
N GLY A 435 8.12 -11.18 -16.54
CA GLY A 435 6.78 -10.77 -16.11
C GLY A 435 6.06 -11.76 -15.19
N HIS A 436 6.45 -13.04 -15.18
CA HIS A 436 5.94 -13.98 -14.18
C HIS A 436 6.71 -13.88 -12.85
N SER A 437 6.11 -14.40 -11.79
CA SER A 437 6.55 -14.20 -10.41
C SER A 437 7.90 -14.81 -10.03
N PHE A 438 8.40 -15.78 -10.79
CA PHE A 438 9.70 -16.42 -10.58
C PHE A 438 10.77 -15.94 -11.56
N ALA A 439 10.42 -15.14 -12.58
CA ALA A 439 11.38 -14.64 -13.57
C ALA A 439 12.50 -13.86 -12.87
N LYS A 440 12.11 -12.93 -11.99
CA LYS A 440 13.05 -12.09 -11.25
C LYS A 440 13.93 -12.89 -10.30
N ALA A 441 13.36 -13.87 -9.57
CA ALA A 441 14.11 -14.71 -8.65
C ALA A 441 15.16 -15.57 -9.35
N LEU A 442 14.94 -15.92 -10.62
CA LEU A 442 15.84 -16.75 -11.42
C LEU A 442 16.71 -15.95 -12.39
N GLU A 443 16.60 -14.62 -12.45
CA GLU A 443 17.25 -13.80 -13.47
C GLU A 443 18.78 -14.00 -13.51
N HIS A 444 19.40 -14.18 -12.33
CA HIS A 444 20.84 -14.41 -12.17
C HIS A 444 21.23 -15.90 -12.16
N VAL A 445 20.23 -16.78 -12.20
CA VAL A 445 20.39 -18.23 -12.45
C VAL A 445 20.48 -18.49 -13.95
N VAL A 446 19.66 -17.78 -14.74
CA VAL A 446 19.59 -17.89 -16.21
C VAL A 446 20.52 -16.91 -16.94
N GLY A 447 20.98 -15.85 -16.25
CA GLY A 447 21.94 -14.88 -16.76
C GLY A 447 23.25 -14.82 -15.97
N THR A 448 24.23 -14.07 -16.47
CA THR A 448 25.49 -13.83 -15.75
C THR A 448 25.36 -12.61 -14.84
N HIS A 449 25.80 -12.74 -13.60
CA HIS A 449 25.95 -11.62 -12.67
C HIS A 449 27.26 -11.77 -11.90
N ALA A 450 27.97 -10.65 -11.69
CA ALA A 450 29.29 -10.69 -11.05
C ALA A 450 29.19 -11.17 -9.58
N GLN A 451 28.17 -10.69 -8.87
CA GLN A 451 28.04 -10.81 -7.42
C GLN A 451 26.99 -11.83 -6.95
N ILE A 452 26.24 -12.46 -7.86
CA ILE A 452 25.23 -13.46 -7.48
C ILE A 452 25.71 -14.84 -7.91
N LYS A 453 25.77 -15.76 -6.94
CA LYS A 453 26.22 -17.13 -7.10
C LYS A 453 25.12 -18.09 -6.65
N PHE A 454 25.13 -19.30 -7.17
CA PHE A 454 24.11 -20.28 -6.86
C PHE A 454 24.57 -21.72 -7.02
N LEU A 455 23.85 -22.59 -6.34
CA LEU A 455 23.88 -24.03 -6.49
C LEU A 455 22.51 -24.50 -6.96
N ALA A 456 22.48 -25.28 -8.03
CA ALA A 456 21.26 -25.88 -8.56
C ALA A 456 21.30 -27.41 -8.44
N TYR A 457 20.21 -27.99 -7.95
CA TYR A 457 20.04 -29.43 -7.79
C TYR A 457 18.73 -29.88 -8.40
N ASN A 458 18.74 -31.02 -9.09
CA ASN A 458 17.55 -31.59 -9.71
C ASN A 458 17.81 -33.07 -9.99
N ASN A 459 16.87 -33.94 -9.67
CA ASN A 459 16.99 -35.37 -9.95
C ASN A 459 16.85 -35.74 -11.43
N VAL A 460 16.28 -34.83 -12.23
CA VAL A 460 16.23 -34.88 -13.69
C VAL A 460 16.84 -33.57 -14.19
N PRO A 461 18.17 -33.40 -14.09
CA PRO A 461 18.82 -32.14 -14.46
C PRO A 461 18.68 -31.86 -15.97
N PRO A 462 18.64 -30.58 -16.38
CA PRO A 462 18.63 -30.24 -17.79
C PRO A 462 19.92 -30.69 -18.48
N ARG A 463 19.79 -31.19 -19.71
CA ARG A 463 20.92 -31.55 -20.60
C ARG A 463 21.86 -32.65 -20.09
N VAL A 464 21.53 -33.35 -19.01
CA VAL A 464 22.26 -34.56 -18.57
C VAL A 464 21.35 -35.78 -18.70
N PRO A 465 21.48 -36.56 -19.79
CA PRO A 465 20.63 -37.72 -20.00
C PRO A 465 20.99 -38.86 -19.03
N LYS A 466 19.98 -39.68 -18.69
CA LYS A 466 20.14 -40.98 -17.98
C LYS A 466 20.72 -40.92 -16.56
N VAL A 467 20.60 -39.80 -15.84
CA VAL A 467 20.95 -39.74 -14.41
C VAL A 467 20.05 -40.68 -13.61
N LYS A 468 20.65 -41.57 -12.81
CA LYS A 468 19.93 -42.42 -11.86
C LYS A 468 20.19 -41.91 -10.45
N THR A 469 19.16 -41.35 -9.82
CA THR A 469 19.19 -40.98 -8.40
C THR A 469 17.90 -41.43 -7.73
N LYS A 470 17.98 -41.73 -6.43
CA LYS A 470 16.82 -42.04 -5.59
C LYS A 470 16.19 -40.79 -4.99
N SER A 471 16.84 -39.63 -5.08
CA SER A 471 16.28 -38.36 -4.63
C SER A 471 15.24 -37.83 -5.62
N ASN A 472 14.19 -37.18 -5.12
CA ASN A 472 13.25 -36.41 -5.95
C ASN A 472 13.41 -34.90 -5.79
N SER A 473 14.29 -34.48 -4.88
CA SER A 473 14.50 -33.09 -4.52
C SER A 473 15.03 -32.27 -5.70
N LYS A 474 14.43 -31.10 -5.91
CA LYS A 474 14.86 -30.11 -6.90
C LYS A 474 14.80 -28.70 -6.31
N GLY A 475 15.71 -27.84 -6.72
CA GLY A 475 15.78 -26.49 -6.19
C GLY A 475 17.06 -25.75 -6.54
N VAL A 476 17.11 -24.51 -6.04
CA VAL A 476 18.23 -23.59 -6.23
C VAL A 476 18.52 -22.88 -4.92
N ILE A 477 19.78 -22.83 -4.51
CA ILE A 477 20.27 -21.96 -3.43
C ILE A 477 21.02 -20.82 -4.11
N ILE A 478 20.63 -19.59 -3.83
CA ILE A 478 21.19 -18.36 -4.43
C ILE A 478 21.74 -17.50 -3.28
N LEU A 479 22.91 -16.91 -3.46
CA LEU A 479 23.50 -15.96 -2.51
C LEU A 479 24.15 -14.78 -3.22
N SER A 480 24.33 -13.70 -2.47
CA SER A 480 25.08 -12.52 -2.87
C SER A 480 26.47 -12.50 -2.24
N THR A 481 27.52 -12.28 -3.01
CA THR A 481 28.90 -12.18 -2.49
C THR A 481 29.25 -10.77 -1.98
N ASN A 482 28.26 -9.87 -1.90
CA ASN A 482 28.46 -8.48 -1.47
C ASN A 482 27.52 -8.05 -0.32
N ALA A 483 26.64 -8.94 0.12
CA ALA A 483 25.63 -8.68 1.15
C ALA A 483 25.19 -10.01 1.77
N ASP A 484 24.87 -10.02 3.07
CA ASP A 484 24.26 -11.18 3.76
C ASP A 484 22.82 -11.35 3.26
N ALA A 485 22.67 -11.92 2.06
CA ALA A 485 21.40 -12.07 1.36
C ALA A 485 21.41 -13.35 0.55
N ALA A 486 20.43 -14.22 0.82
CA ALA A 486 20.26 -15.48 0.13
C ALA A 486 18.79 -15.82 -0.14
N ALA A 487 18.59 -16.74 -1.08
CA ALA A 487 17.28 -17.30 -1.40
C ALA A 487 17.40 -18.82 -1.58
N TRP A 488 16.37 -19.54 -1.12
CA TRP A 488 16.22 -20.96 -1.37
C TRP A 488 14.91 -21.22 -2.10
N ILE A 489 15.04 -21.76 -3.31
CA ILE A 489 13.93 -22.15 -4.17
C ILE A 489 13.79 -23.67 -4.13
N VAL A 490 12.58 -24.16 -3.90
CA VAL A 490 12.22 -25.58 -4.00
C VAL A 490 11.12 -25.72 -5.04
N HIS A 491 11.24 -26.70 -5.95
CA HIS A 491 10.26 -26.89 -7.02
C HIS A 491 10.09 -28.36 -7.41
N THR A 492 9.05 -28.64 -8.20
CA THR A 492 8.77 -29.99 -8.72
C THR A 492 9.20 -30.22 -10.17
N VAL A 493 9.57 -29.15 -10.90
CA VAL A 493 9.82 -29.16 -12.36
C VAL A 493 11.08 -29.94 -12.78
N PRO A 494 10.97 -31.07 -13.50
CA PRO A 494 12.10 -31.77 -14.15
C PRO A 494 12.75 -30.91 -15.23
N GLY A 495 14.06 -31.04 -15.46
CA GLY A 495 14.77 -30.34 -16.54
C GLY A 495 14.91 -28.82 -16.33
N PHE A 496 14.78 -28.34 -15.09
CA PHE A 496 14.73 -26.92 -14.76
C PHE A 496 15.50 -26.58 -13.46
N PRO A 497 16.05 -25.37 -13.31
CA PRO A 497 16.33 -24.39 -14.36
C PRO A 497 17.58 -24.77 -15.15
N ILE A 498 17.77 -24.21 -16.35
CA ILE A 498 19.03 -24.34 -17.10
C ILE A 498 20.00 -23.24 -16.62
N PRO A 499 21.12 -23.58 -15.98
CA PRO A 499 22.08 -22.59 -15.47
C PRO A 499 22.71 -21.77 -16.61
N LYS A 500 22.88 -20.47 -16.39
CA LYS A 500 23.60 -19.51 -17.26
C LYS A 500 23.17 -19.56 -18.74
N THR A 501 21.91 -19.92 -18.99
CA THR A 501 21.29 -19.94 -20.31
C THR A 501 19.96 -19.21 -20.22
N ALA A 502 19.54 -18.53 -21.30
CA ALA A 502 18.25 -17.86 -21.39
C ALA A 502 17.10 -18.72 -20.82
N TYR A 503 16.18 -18.06 -20.11
CA TYR A 503 15.05 -18.70 -19.44
C TYR A 503 14.31 -19.63 -20.40
N THR A 504 14.24 -20.91 -20.04
CA THR A 504 13.59 -21.94 -20.85
C THR A 504 12.72 -22.81 -19.93
N TRP A 505 11.43 -22.87 -20.22
CA TRP A 505 10.51 -23.79 -19.56
C TRP A 505 10.44 -25.13 -20.32
N PRO A 506 10.53 -26.29 -19.64
CA PRO A 506 10.38 -27.59 -20.28
C PRO A 506 8.96 -27.80 -20.83
N ALA A 507 8.81 -27.87 -22.15
CA ALA A 507 7.50 -27.90 -22.82
C ALA A 507 6.59 -29.06 -22.35
N ALA A 508 7.16 -30.24 -22.08
CA ALA A 508 6.44 -31.41 -21.59
C ALA A 508 5.77 -31.18 -20.21
N GLU A 509 6.32 -30.26 -19.41
CA GLU A 509 5.86 -29.97 -18.06
C GLU A 509 4.71 -28.94 -18.05
N THR A 510 4.36 -28.36 -19.20
CA THR A 510 3.17 -27.51 -19.34
C THR A 510 1.88 -28.31 -19.15
N ALA A 511 1.86 -29.59 -19.56
CA ALA A 511 0.69 -30.44 -19.39
C ALA A 511 0.44 -30.85 -17.92
N LYS A 512 1.43 -30.66 -17.04
CA LYS A 512 1.44 -31.18 -15.66
C LYS A 512 1.29 -30.09 -14.60
N GLY A 513 0.88 -30.51 -13.41
CA GLY A 513 0.79 -29.68 -12.21
C GLY A 513 2.15 -29.53 -11.53
N HIS A 514 2.53 -28.30 -11.16
CA HIS A 514 3.81 -28.01 -10.50
C HIS A 514 3.69 -26.98 -9.38
N LEU A 515 4.57 -27.09 -8.39
CA LEU A 515 4.71 -26.15 -7.29
C LEU A 515 6.12 -25.56 -7.33
N LEU A 516 6.21 -24.24 -7.13
CA LEU A 516 7.46 -23.54 -6.89
C LEU A 516 7.32 -22.72 -5.60
N LEU A 517 8.29 -22.88 -4.71
CA LEU A 517 8.38 -22.17 -3.44
C LEU A 517 9.67 -21.35 -3.44
N CYS A 518 9.59 -20.05 -3.16
CA CYS A 518 10.74 -19.18 -2.98
C CYS A 518 10.80 -18.65 -1.54
N LEU A 519 11.89 -18.96 -0.84
CA LEU A 519 12.17 -18.52 0.52
C LEU A 519 13.35 -17.56 0.53
N THR A 520 13.14 -16.33 1.00
CA THR A 520 14.24 -15.39 1.29
C THR A 520 14.82 -15.72 2.66
N ILE A 521 16.14 -15.83 2.77
CA ILE A 521 16.87 -16.29 3.95
C ILE A 521 18.16 -15.48 4.11
N SER A 522 18.75 -15.50 5.30
CA SER A 522 20.12 -14.97 5.48
C SER A 522 21.11 -15.99 4.91
N GLU A 523 22.26 -15.50 4.46
CA GLU A 523 23.34 -16.36 3.98
C GLU A 523 23.84 -17.29 5.09
N THR A 524 23.87 -16.77 6.32
CA THR A 524 24.24 -17.51 7.54
C THR A 524 23.41 -18.77 7.80
N GLN A 525 22.21 -18.89 7.21
CA GLN A 525 21.35 -20.07 7.35
C GLN A 525 21.61 -21.16 6.30
N ILE A 526 22.41 -20.90 5.26
CA ILE A 526 22.71 -21.89 4.20
C ILE A 526 23.35 -23.15 4.78
N ASN A 527 24.31 -22.99 5.69
CA ASN A 527 24.96 -24.13 6.35
C ASN A 527 23.98 -24.93 7.22
N ALA A 528 23.00 -24.27 7.85
CA ALA A 528 21.95 -24.93 8.62
C ALA A 528 20.97 -25.67 7.71
N ILE A 529 20.65 -25.13 6.53
CA ILE A 529 19.86 -25.84 5.51
C ILE A 529 20.63 -27.09 5.05
N ALA A 530 21.90 -26.94 4.68
CA ALA A 530 22.74 -28.03 4.22
C ALA A 530 22.85 -29.16 5.25
N SER A 531 22.99 -28.84 6.54
CA SER A 531 23.03 -29.84 7.62
C SER A 531 21.72 -30.61 7.77
N LEU A 532 20.61 -30.06 7.27
CA LEU A 532 19.28 -30.66 7.31
C LEU A 532 18.92 -31.42 6.03
N LEU A 533 19.70 -31.37 4.95
CA LEU A 533 19.36 -32.01 3.67
C LEU A 533 19.96 -33.42 3.53
N PHE A 534 19.38 -34.42 4.20
CA PHE A 534 19.80 -35.83 4.07
C PHE A 534 19.28 -36.49 2.77
N VAL A 535 18.75 -35.69 1.86
CA VAL A 535 18.04 -36.12 0.66
C VAL A 535 18.93 -36.49 -0.51
N GLN A 536 20.25 -36.42 -0.34
CA GLN A 536 21.24 -36.77 -1.37
C GLN A 536 20.90 -36.13 -2.72
N PRO A 537 20.72 -34.79 -2.78
CA PRO A 537 20.27 -34.13 -3.99
C PRO A 537 21.34 -34.23 -5.07
N MET A 538 20.91 -34.37 -6.32
CA MET A 538 21.82 -34.39 -7.47
C MET A 538 22.13 -32.95 -7.90
N ILE A 539 23.30 -32.47 -7.51
CA ILE A 539 23.78 -31.11 -7.81
C ILE A 539 24.34 -31.09 -9.24
N HIS A 540 23.74 -30.29 -10.12
CA HIS A 540 24.13 -30.21 -11.53
C HIS A 540 24.84 -28.90 -11.88
N TYR A 541 24.87 -27.95 -10.95
CA TYR A 541 25.61 -26.70 -11.10
C TYR A 541 25.95 -26.11 -9.74
N ASN A 542 27.14 -25.55 -9.62
CA ASN A 542 27.58 -24.78 -8.46
C ASN A 542 28.64 -23.77 -8.92
N ASP A 543 28.39 -22.47 -8.75
CA ASP A 543 29.39 -21.41 -8.93
C ASP A 543 29.67 -20.62 -7.64
N ILE A 544 29.20 -21.13 -6.49
CA ILE A 544 29.48 -20.52 -5.18
C ILE A 544 30.97 -20.73 -4.84
N PRO A 545 31.75 -19.63 -4.67
CA PRO A 545 33.18 -19.74 -4.45
C PRO A 545 33.50 -20.21 -3.03
N GLU A 546 34.64 -20.89 -2.89
CA GLU A 546 35.08 -21.47 -1.62
C GLU A 546 35.17 -20.43 -0.50
N THR A 547 35.51 -19.19 -0.84
CA THR A 547 35.60 -18.06 0.11
C THR A 547 34.31 -17.80 0.87
N GLU A 548 33.15 -17.95 0.23
CA GLU A 548 31.83 -17.80 0.88
C GLU A 548 31.51 -19.02 1.75
N THR A 549 31.96 -20.20 1.32
CA THR A 549 31.63 -21.47 1.99
C THR A 549 32.64 -21.90 3.05
N ALA A 550 33.70 -21.12 3.28
CA ALA A 550 34.80 -21.47 4.20
C ALA A 550 34.29 -21.75 5.64
N ALA A 551 33.25 -21.01 6.08
CA ALA A 551 32.60 -21.19 7.37
C ALA A 551 31.40 -22.17 7.33
N MET A 552 31.15 -22.84 6.20
CA MET A 552 29.96 -23.67 5.95
C MET A 552 30.31 -25.16 5.74
N PRO A 553 30.78 -25.89 6.76
CA PRO A 553 31.27 -27.26 6.60
C PRO A 553 30.19 -28.23 6.09
N TYR A 554 28.92 -28.06 6.46
CA TYR A 554 27.84 -28.93 5.98
C TYR A 554 27.47 -28.63 4.52
N PHE A 555 27.60 -27.37 4.10
CA PHE A 555 27.48 -27.04 2.67
C PHE A 555 28.60 -27.69 1.87
N GLY A 556 29.84 -27.67 2.38
CA GLY A 556 30.99 -28.40 1.82
C GLY A 556 30.73 -29.90 1.68
N LYS A 557 30.09 -30.53 2.67
CA LYS A 557 29.66 -31.94 2.61
C LYS A 557 28.58 -32.18 1.56
N LEU A 558 27.60 -31.28 1.48
CA LEU A 558 26.52 -31.34 0.52
C LEU A 558 27.05 -31.31 -0.93
N ILE A 559 27.97 -30.39 -1.25
CA ILE A 559 28.57 -30.29 -2.59
C ILE A 559 29.42 -31.51 -2.96
N LYS A 560 30.03 -32.16 -1.97
CA LYS A 560 30.80 -33.40 -2.15
C LYS A 560 29.91 -34.66 -2.22
N GLY A 561 28.60 -34.52 -1.98
CA GLY A 561 27.67 -35.64 -1.92
C GLY A 561 27.89 -36.54 -0.71
N GLU A 562 28.52 -36.04 0.36
CA GLU A 562 28.72 -36.79 1.60
C GLU A 562 27.39 -37.00 2.34
N ILE A 563 27.20 -38.20 2.87
CA ILE A 563 25.96 -38.62 3.54
C ILE A 563 26.24 -39.14 4.95
N PRO A 564 25.33 -38.95 5.91
CA PRO A 564 25.49 -39.54 7.24
C PRO A 564 25.56 -41.06 7.17
N THR A 565 26.69 -41.62 7.61
CA THR A 565 26.92 -43.07 7.69
C THR A 565 26.51 -43.66 9.05
N LEU A 566 26.36 -42.81 10.07
CA LEU A 566 25.93 -43.18 11.42
C LEU A 566 24.56 -42.56 11.76
N PRO A 567 23.75 -43.22 12.61
CA PRO A 567 22.50 -42.66 13.10
C PRO A 567 22.69 -41.32 13.83
N PRO A 568 21.69 -40.42 13.82
CA PRO A 568 20.35 -40.59 13.25
C PRO A 568 20.31 -40.41 11.72
N PHE A 569 19.53 -41.24 11.02
CA PHE A 569 19.32 -41.17 9.56
C PHE A 569 18.16 -40.26 9.12
N THR A 570 17.62 -39.49 10.06
CA THR A 570 16.60 -38.48 9.86
C THR A 570 17.11 -37.16 10.42
N SER A 571 16.77 -36.06 9.75
CA SER A 571 17.05 -34.72 10.23
C SER A 571 15.74 -33.97 10.46
N ARG A 572 15.76 -33.10 11.47
CA ARG A 572 14.70 -32.16 11.76
C ARG A 572 15.32 -30.89 12.31
N GLY A 573 14.98 -29.77 11.70
CA GLY A 573 15.36 -28.46 12.18
C GLY A 573 14.42 -27.40 11.66
N SER A 574 14.76 -26.15 11.93
CA SER A 574 14.02 -25.01 11.41
C SER A 574 14.99 -23.92 11.02
N ILE A 575 14.58 -23.19 9.98
CA ILE A 575 15.17 -21.92 9.59
C ILE A 575 14.12 -20.83 9.71
N HIS A 576 14.58 -19.61 9.54
CA HIS A 576 13.83 -18.40 9.67
C HIS A 576 13.99 -17.60 8.38
N THR A 577 12.88 -17.36 7.68
CA THR A 577 12.94 -16.50 6.49
C THR A 577 13.45 -15.13 6.87
N GLU A 578 14.33 -14.54 6.08
CA GLU A 578 14.68 -13.15 6.22
C GLU A 578 13.48 -12.28 5.86
N ASN A 579 13.01 -11.57 6.88
CA ASN A 579 11.81 -10.76 6.80
C ASN A 579 11.99 -9.61 7.78
N ALA A 580 12.01 -8.38 7.27
CA ALA A 580 11.96 -7.17 8.09
C ALA A 580 10.75 -7.19 9.04
N GLY A 581 9.74 -7.99 8.66
CA GLY A 581 8.55 -8.47 9.34
C GLY A 581 8.72 -9.32 10.61
N GLY A 582 9.85 -9.93 10.84
CA GLY A 582 9.95 -11.03 11.78
C GLY A 582 9.86 -12.36 11.03
N PRO A 583 10.68 -13.33 11.44
CA PRO A 583 10.92 -14.51 10.66
C PRO A 583 9.68 -15.41 10.63
N VAL A 584 9.37 -15.98 9.47
CA VAL A 584 8.49 -17.16 9.42
C VAL A 584 9.36 -18.37 9.67
N THR A 585 8.94 -19.20 10.60
CA THR A 585 9.55 -20.50 10.85
C THR A 585 9.26 -21.42 9.67
N VAL A 586 10.34 -21.98 9.12
CA VAL A 586 10.27 -23.03 8.12
C VAL A 586 10.91 -24.25 8.73
N HIS A 587 10.11 -25.27 9.01
CA HIS A 587 10.58 -26.56 9.47
C HIS A 587 11.05 -27.39 8.28
N ILE A 588 12.24 -27.96 8.40
CA ILE A 588 12.82 -28.85 7.41
C ILE A 588 12.89 -30.23 8.04
N TYR A 589 12.24 -31.18 7.38
CA TYR A 589 12.27 -32.60 7.72
C TYR A 589 12.94 -33.34 6.58
N SER A 590 13.93 -34.16 6.86
CA SER A 590 14.48 -35.01 5.82
C SER A 590 14.91 -36.37 6.34
N LYS A 591 15.12 -37.29 5.41
CA LYS A 591 15.64 -38.63 5.70
C LYS A 591 16.55 -39.10 4.59
N SER A 592 17.50 -39.95 4.95
CA SER A 592 18.26 -40.75 3.99
C SER A 592 17.53 -42.07 3.67
N GLU A 593 18.00 -42.77 2.64
CA GLU A 593 17.55 -44.14 2.29
C GLU A 593 17.69 -45.14 3.45
N THR A 594 18.66 -44.93 4.35
CA THR A 594 18.94 -45.83 5.47
C THR A 594 17.87 -45.77 6.56
N SER A 595 17.10 -44.68 6.64
CA SER A 595 16.09 -44.46 7.69
C SER A 595 14.97 -45.50 7.73
N LYS A 596 14.57 -46.05 6.58
CA LYS A 596 13.41 -46.96 6.40
C LYS A 596 12.07 -46.41 6.90
N TYR A 597 12.00 -45.14 7.30
CA TYR A 597 10.77 -44.46 7.68
C TYR A 597 10.14 -43.80 6.47
N GLU A 598 8.81 -43.77 6.44
CA GLU A 598 8.07 -42.96 5.47
C GLU A 598 7.95 -41.51 6.00
N ILE A 599 8.07 -40.51 5.14
CA ILE A 599 8.22 -39.10 5.56
C ILE A 599 6.96 -38.50 6.19
N TYR A 600 5.76 -38.98 5.87
CA TYR A 600 4.50 -38.35 6.26
C TYR A 600 4.12 -38.67 7.71
N LYS A 601 3.82 -39.93 8.05
CA LYS A 601 3.35 -40.32 9.39
C LYS A 601 4.52 -40.45 10.38
N LYS A 602 5.61 -41.11 9.99
CA LYS A 602 6.73 -41.46 10.88
C LYS A 602 7.70 -40.29 11.13
N ILE A 603 7.66 -39.24 10.31
CA ILE A 603 8.50 -38.06 10.50
C ILE A 603 7.63 -36.81 10.71
N ILE A 604 6.88 -36.36 9.70
CA ILE A 604 6.14 -35.08 9.77
C ILE A 604 5.04 -35.10 10.85
N VAL A 605 4.11 -36.06 10.82
CA VAL A 605 3.02 -36.18 11.82
C VAL A 605 3.57 -36.36 13.23
N ARG A 606 4.59 -37.21 13.40
CA ARG A 606 5.25 -37.40 14.70
C ARG A 606 5.94 -36.14 15.20
N ALA A 607 6.58 -35.37 14.33
CA ALA A 607 7.26 -34.14 14.70
C ALA A 607 6.29 -33.00 15.01
N LEU A 608 5.27 -32.82 14.17
CA LEU A 608 4.24 -31.78 14.35
C LEU A 608 3.27 -32.11 15.48
N LYS A 609 3.11 -33.40 15.83
CA LYS A 609 2.10 -33.90 16.77
C LYS A 609 0.67 -33.51 16.35
N LYS A 610 0.43 -33.34 15.06
CA LYS A 610 -0.84 -32.93 14.45
C LYS A 610 -1.29 -33.94 13.38
N THR A 611 -2.59 -34.03 13.13
CA THR A 611 -3.10 -34.67 11.92
C THR A 611 -2.70 -33.83 10.70
N ILE A 612 -2.49 -34.46 9.55
CA ILE A 612 -2.26 -33.76 8.28
C ILE A 612 -3.23 -34.23 7.21
N LYS A 613 -3.70 -33.29 6.38
CA LYS A 613 -4.45 -33.56 5.14
C LYS A 613 -3.46 -33.56 3.98
N VAL A 614 -3.42 -34.64 3.20
CA VAL A 614 -2.37 -34.88 2.20
C VAL A 614 -2.94 -34.89 0.79
N TRP A 615 -2.34 -34.06 -0.08
CA TRP A 615 -2.52 -34.10 -1.52
C TRP A 615 -1.25 -34.68 -2.14
N SER A 616 -1.36 -35.87 -2.73
CA SER A 616 -0.22 -36.55 -3.33
C SER A 616 -0.70 -37.74 -4.15
N ARG A 617 0.02 -38.04 -5.24
CA ARG A 617 -0.04 -39.35 -5.90
C ARG A 617 0.21 -40.43 -4.86
N ARG A 618 -0.62 -41.48 -4.89
CA ARG A 618 -0.62 -42.52 -3.86
C ARG A 618 -0.82 -43.90 -4.46
N ASP A 619 -0.29 -44.90 -3.78
CA ASP A 619 -0.51 -46.30 -4.10
C ASP A 619 -1.70 -46.82 -3.29
N ASN A 620 -2.21 -48.00 -3.64
CA ASN A 620 -3.30 -48.64 -2.89
C ASN A 620 -2.81 -49.29 -1.58
N LYS A 621 -1.52 -49.11 -1.20
CA LYS A 621 -0.89 -49.76 -0.05
C LYS A 621 -0.92 -48.87 1.18
N LEU A 622 -0.63 -47.57 1.04
CA LEU A 622 -0.73 -46.60 2.14
C LEU A 622 -2.12 -45.96 2.16
N LYS A 623 -2.87 -46.20 3.24
CA LYS A 623 -4.22 -45.64 3.42
C LYS A 623 -4.22 -44.46 4.40
N GLY A 624 -5.27 -43.65 4.33
CA GLY A 624 -5.64 -42.77 5.44
C GLY A 624 -5.98 -43.59 6.68
N ASP A 625 -5.85 -42.98 7.85
CA ASP A 625 -6.16 -43.61 9.14
C ASP A 625 -6.93 -42.61 9.97
N CYS A 626 -8.08 -42.99 10.52
CA CYS A 626 -8.93 -42.13 11.34
C CYS A 626 -9.31 -42.79 12.66
N ARG A 627 -8.65 -43.90 13.01
CA ARG A 627 -8.98 -44.71 14.21
C ARG A 627 -8.55 -44.05 15.52
N VAL A 628 -7.66 -43.06 15.45
CA VAL A 628 -7.17 -42.29 16.61
C VAL A 628 -7.60 -40.84 16.43
N SER A 629 -8.13 -40.21 17.48
CA SER A 629 -8.71 -38.86 17.42
C SER A 629 -7.76 -37.76 16.93
N GLN A 630 -6.43 -37.98 16.99
CA GLN A 630 -5.39 -37.05 16.51
C GLN A 630 -4.12 -37.78 16.04
N ARG A 631 -3.24 -37.08 15.30
CA ARG A 631 -1.92 -37.54 14.81
C ARG A 631 -2.00 -38.65 13.75
N HIS A 632 -2.87 -38.45 12.78
CA HIS A 632 -3.05 -39.37 11.66
C HIS A 632 -2.98 -38.65 10.31
N ILE A 633 -3.21 -39.40 9.22
CA ILE A 633 -3.19 -38.87 7.85
C ILE A 633 -4.60 -38.97 7.29
N ARG A 634 -5.11 -37.85 6.77
CA ARG A 634 -6.33 -37.77 5.96
C ARG A 634 -5.93 -37.50 4.51
N LEU A 635 -6.55 -38.19 3.57
CA LEU A 635 -6.22 -38.04 2.15
C LEU A 635 -7.22 -37.10 1.49
N ILE A 636 -6.71 -36.18 0.68
CA ILE A 636 -7.54 -35.24 -0.08
C ILE A 636 -8.09 -35.95 -1.33
N THR A 637 -9.38 -35.76 -1.56
CA THR A 637 -10.10 -36.37 -2.69
C THR A 637 -9.70 -35.72 -4.01
N SER A 638 -9.56 -36.55 -5.05
CA SER A 638 -9.31 -36.14 -6.42
C SER A 638 -10.58 -36.34 -7.25
N PRO A 639 -10.92 -35.43 -8.18
CA PRO A 639 -10.21 -34.20 -8.56
C PRO A 639 -10.40 -33.07 -7.55
N ALA A 640 -9.58 -32.02 -7.65
CA ALA A 640 -9.72 -30.78 -6.88
C ALA A 640 -9.57 -29.54 -7.77
N SER A 641 -9.78 -28.36 -7.18
CA SER A 641 -9.60 -27.07 -7.87
C SER A 641 -8.76 -26.11 -7.05
N VAL A 642 -7.71 -25.57 -7.68
CA VAL A 642 -6.88 -24.50 -7.14
C VAL A 642 -7.37 -23.18 -7.72
N SER A 643 -8.29 -22.53 -7.02
CA SER A 643 -8.85 -21.23 -7.43
C SER A 643 -9.40 -21.21 -8.86
N GLY A 644 -10.22 -22.21 -9.20
CA GLY A 644 -10.81 -22.35 -10.53
C GLY A 644 -9.93 -23.10 -11.53
N HIS A 645 -8.67 -23.41 -11.20
CA HIS A 645 -7.85 -24.30 -12.02
C HIS A 645 -8.00 -25.74 -11.56
N ASN A 646 -8.59 -26.58 -12.40
CA ASN A 646 -8.78 -28.00 -12.10
C ASN A 646 -7.45 -28.74 -12.02
N THR A 647 -7.35 -29.65 -11.07
CA THR A 647 -6.19 -30.52 -10.86
C THR A 647 -6.66 -31.92 -10.46
N ASN A 648 -5.80 -32.90 -10.72
CA ASN A 648 -6.03 -34.30 -10.36
C ASN A 648 -4.68 -34.95 -10.05
N LEU A 649 -4.72 -36.08 -9.34
CA LEU A 649 -3.49 -36.73 -8.90
C LEU A 649 -2.67 -37.29 -10.07
N GLU A 650 -3.32 -37.68 -11.17
CA GLU A 650 -2.65 -38.29 -12.32
C GLU A 650 -1.74 -37.30 -13.06
N LEU A 651 -2.17 -36.05 -13.20
CA LEU A 651 -1.44 -35.02 -13.95
C LEU A 651 -0.68 -34.04 -13.06
N ASP A 652 -0.85 -34.10 -11.75
CA ASP A 652 -0.16 -33.23 -10.80
C ASP A 652 1.10 -33.90 -10.21
N GLU A 653 2.26 -33.27 -10.42
CA GLU A 653 3.55 -33.74 -9.88
C GLU A 653 3.78 -33.25 -8.43
N THR A 654 2.85 -32.50 -7.86
CA THR A 654 3.00 -31.94 -6.52
C THR A 654 2.65 -32.95 -5.43
N SER A 655 3.34 -32.83 -4.31
CA SER A 655 2.95 -33.46 -3.07
C SER A 655 3.04 -32.42 -1.95
N TRP A 656 1.93 -32.23 -1.26
CA TRP A 656 1.84 -31.24 -0.19
C TRP A 656 0.84 -31.68 0.87
N ALA A 657 0.97 -31.08 2.05
CA ALA A 657 0.09 -31.36 3.17
C ALA A 657 -0.22 -30.10 3.97
N VAL A 658 -1.36 -30.08 4.63
CA VAL A 658 -1.71 -29.05 5.62
C VAL A 658 -2.04 -29.69 6.97
N SER A 659 -1.73 -28.98 8.05
CA SER A 659 -1.98 -29.46 9.41
C SER A 659 -3.45 -29.32 9.85
N ASP A 660 -3.92 -30.19 10.74
CA ASP A 660 -5.28 -30.20 11.29
C ASP A 660 -5.20 -30.54 12.80
N PRO A 661 -5.43 -29.58 13.73
CA PRO A 661 -5.76 -28.16 13.51
C PRO A 661 -4.53 -27.35 13.08
N GLY A 662 -4.73 -26.37 12.19
CA GLY A 662 -3.64 -25.96 11.32
C GLY A 662 -3.21 -24.49 11.30
N ASN A 663 -1.91 -24.34 11.10
CA ASN A 663 -1.19 -23.11 10.74
C ASN A 663 0.03 -23.43 9.86
N ILE A 664 0.15 -24.67 9.38
CA ILE A 664 1.32 -25.21 8.67
C ILE A 664 0.88 -25.77 7.33
N PHE A 665 1.62 -25.35 6.30
CA PHE A 665 1.64 -25.94 4.96
C PHE A 665 2.99 -26.61 4.72
N CYS A 666 3.00 -27.81 4.15
CA CYS A 666 4.20 -28.56 3.83
C CYS A 666 4.26 -28.88 2.34
N HIS A 667 5.38 -28.54 1.68
CA HIS A 667 5.76 -29.15 0.42
C HIS A 667 6.61 -30.40 0.70
N ILE A 668 6.33 -31.49 -0.01
CA ILE A 668 7.02 -32.78 0.15
C ILE A 668 7.48 -33.24 -1.24
N ASP A 669 8.74 -33.66 -1.36
CA ASP A 669 9.34 -34.00 -2.66
C ASP A 669 8.99 -35.42 -3.16
N LYS A 670 8.49 -36.28 -2.26
CA LYS A 670 8.13 -37.67 -2.53
C LYS A 670 6.62 -37.88 -2.50
N PRO A 671 6.07 -38.64 -3.46
CA PRO A 671 4.67 -39.04 -3.42
C PRO A 671 4.36 -39.98 -2.24
N TYR A 672 3.09 -40.11 -1.88
CA TYR A 672 2.62 -40.97 -0.79
C TYR A 672 2.54 -42.45 -1.22
N PHE A 673 3.69 -43.01 -1.62
CA PHE A 673 3.86 -44.42 -1.95
C PHE A 673 4.52 -45.17 -0.78
N LYS A 674 4.31 -46.48 -0.65
CA LYS A 674 4.99 -47.30 0.38
C LYS A 674 6.50 -47.38 0.15
N GLU A 675 6.92 -47.37 -1.10
CA GLU A 675 8.31 -47.62 -1.51
C GLU A 675 9.25 -46.47 -1.16
N GLN A 676 8.75 -45.23 -1.06
CA GLN A 676 9.53 -44.07 -0.60
C GLN A 676 10.16 -44.25 0.78
N ALA A 677 9.66 -45.18 1.61
CA ALA A 677 10.29 -45.53 2.88
C ALA A 677 11.78 -45.95 2.70
N LYS A 678 12.13 -46.51 1.54
CA LYS A 678 13.49 -46.92 1.18
C LYS A 678 14.25 -45.86 0.36
N GLU A 679 13.71 -44.67 0.20
CA GLU A 679 14.29 -43.59 -0.60
C GLU A 679 14.59 -42.35 0.27
N PRO A 680 15.53 -41.48 -0.11
CA PRO A 680 15.65 -40.17 0.53
C PRO A 680 14.43 -39.28 0.23
N SER A 681 14.07 -38.40 1.17
CA SER A 681 12.91 -37.50 1.02
C SER A 681 13.01 -36.23 1.86
N LEU A 682 12.43 -35.14 1.38
CA LEU A 682 12.39 -33.80 1.95
C LEU A 682 10.94 -33.36 2.20
N GLY A 683 10.70 -32.79 3.38
CA GLY A 683 9.51 -32.01 3.70
C GLY A 683 9.92 -30.60 4.14
N VAL A 684 9.43 -29.57 3.42
CA VAL A 684 9.61 -28.16 3.76
C VAL A 684 8.27 -27.61 4.23
N CYS A 685 8.15 -27.34 5.53
CA CYS A 685 6.92 -26.95 6.18
C CYS A 685 6.97 -25.52 6.70
N ILE A 686 6.06 -24.67 6.21
CA ILE A 686 6.00 -23.24 6.51
C ILE A 686 4.90 -23.00 7.54
N GLU A 687 5.26 -22.37 8.65
CA GLU A 687 4.32 -21.93 9.67
C GLU A 687 3.73 -20.56 9.30
N ASN A 688 2.61 -20.56 8.58
CA ASN A 688 1.94 -19.36 8.13
C ASN A 688 0.44 -19.59 7.92
N ASN A 689 -0.40 -18.83 8.64
CA ASN A 689 -1.86 -18.96 8.60
C ASN A 689 -2.46 -18.67 7.23
N ASP A 690 -1.93 -17.68 6.49
CA ASP A 690 -2.49 -17.29 5.21
C ASP A 690 -2.26 -18.37 4.16
N ILE A 691 -1.03 -18.88 4.06
CA ILE A 691 -0.68 -19.99 3.17
C ILE A 691 -1.48 -21.23 3.57
N PHE A 692 -1.51 -21.57 4.86
CA PHE A 692 -2.27 -22.71 5.38
C PHE A 692 -3.74 -22.62 4.94
N ALA A 693 -4.42 -21.49 5.18
CA ALA A 693 -5.84 -21.33 4.88
C ALA A 693 -6.16 -21.51 3.39
N ARG A 694 -5.25 -21.15 2.47
CA ARG A 694 -5.46 -21.33 1.02
C ARG A 694 -5.36 -22.78 0.57
N PHE A 695 -4.42 -23.53 1.15
CA PHE A 695 -4.29 -24.96 0.87
C PHE A 695 -5.34 -25.78 1.62
N ASP A 696 -5.75 -25.35 2.81
CA ASP A 696 -6.82 -26.01 3.57
C ASP A 696 -8.18 -25.87 2.88
N ALA A 697 -8.43 -24.74 2.21
CA ALA A 697 -9.61 -24.56 1.37
C ALA A 697 -9.65 -25.53 0.17
N ILE A 698 -8.49 -25.89 -0.39
CA ILE A 698 -8.40 -26.94 -1.44
C ILE A 698 -8.67 -28.31 -0.81
N ALA A 699 -8.23 -28.52 0.43
CA ALA A 699 -8.39 -29.75 1.20
C ALA A 699 -9.80 -29.91 1.84
N ALA A 700 -10.83 -29.28 1.26
CA ALA A 700 -12.19 -29.30 1.79
C ALA A 700 -12.84 -30.69 1.70
N GLN A 701 -12.52 -31.46 0.64
CA GLN A 701 -13.02 -32.82 0.44
C GLN A 701 -11.94 -33.85 0.76
N LEU A 702 -12.30 -34.83 1.57
CA LEU A 702 -11.39 -35.84 2.09
C LEU A 702 -11.97 -37.23 1.81
N ASP A 703 -11.09 -38.17 1.47
CA ASP A 703 -11.48 -39.55 1.22
C ASP A 703 -12.06 -40.17 2.49
N ASN A 704 -13.01 -41.08 2.30
CA ASN A 704 -13.57 -41.86 3.39
C ASN A 704 -12.47 -42.66 4.09
N CYS A 705 -12.49 -42.64 5.41
CA CYS A 705 -11.56 -43.42 6.21
C CYS A 705 -11.95 -44.91 6.18
N PRO A 706 -11.00 -45.82 5.93
CA PRO A 706 -11.24 -47.27 5.94
C PRO A 706 -11.30 -47.90 7.34
#